data_AF-A0A7G2DZR3-F1
#
_entry.id   AF-A0A7G2DZR3-F1
#
_cell.length_a   1.000
_cell.length_b   1.000
_cell.length_c   1.000
_cell.angle_alpha   90.00
_cell.angle_beta   90.00
_cell.angle_gamma   90.00
#
_symmetry.space_group_name_H-M   'P 1'
#
loop_
_entity.id
_entity.type
_entity.pdbx_description
1 polymer ?
#
loop_
_entity_poly.entity_id
_entity_poly.type
_entity_poly.pdbx_seq_one_letter_code
_entity_poly.pdbx_strand_id
1 'polypeptide(L)'
;MESGLISVDRWRNGSQAYFLTHMHSDHTRGLSGGWSQGPLYCSRTTASLFPSRFPGFDLSLLRVVPLFSWTSLSLRSPSSGSTVRLHLMAIDAHHCPGSIMFLFRGDFGCFLYTGDFRWDSDASDEARTTLVAAIDEFPVDILYLDNTYCNPIYSFPSRQVAVQLVADIIASHPSHDIIIAVDSLGKEDLLVHVSRILNIKIWVWPERLRTMHLLGFQDIFTTDTSLTRVRAVPRYSFSIQTLEGLNTMCPTIGIMPSGLPWVKRPFKGDDKLSGSFLTASMKNETVSAKKELEAAAVHKFHDYMYSVHYSDHSCYEEIGEFIKLVKPKSMKGIVVSSSSYVDPLYYFGRICGANQPPQVLLMRPDIAEEFRAVRIKSYSASDKTRMLAKEKRWKRDSHSSLKRNKKRAQLCVSKIPRSSFQITSQVCRRWRSFLRSQHFAAVRKLTGTVEEFLCVLMESECGRDVYWEVFDASGNKLGQIPPVPGPLKRGFGVAVLDGGKIVFFGGYTEVEGSGINSTTVSASADVYEFDPANNSWRKLAGMNIPRYNFAFAEVNGLLYVIRGYSTDTYSLSNAEVYNPKTNQWSLMHCPNRPVWRGFAFAFSSKLYAVGNGSRFIDIYDPKTQTWEELNSEQSVSVYSYTVVRNKVYFMDRNMPGRLGVFDPEENSWSSVFVPPREGGFWVRLGVWNNKVLLFSRVCGHETLMYDLDKEKGSKWRVCDQIKPSASQLASVLINF
;
A
#
# COMPACT_ATOMS: atom_id res chain seq x y z
N MET A 1 -8.20 13.74 -26.43
CA MET A 1 -8.78 15.12 -26.42
C MET A 1 -7.68 16.14 -26.18
N GLU A 2 -7.77 17.28 -26.86
CA GLU A 2 -6.86 18.41 -26.65
C GLU A 2 -6.94 18.95 -25.22
N SER A 3 -5.80 19.36 -24.66
CA SER A 3 -5.76 19.95 -23.32
C SER A 3 -6.52 21.27 -23.31
N GLY A 4 -7.56 21.36 -22.48
CA GLY A 4 -8.32 22.60 -22.24
C GLY A 4 -9.70 22.68 -22.90
N LEU A 5 -10.19 21.57 -23.45
CA LEU A 5 -11.59 21.47 -23.90
C LEU A 5 -12.54 21.23 -22.71
N ILE A 6 -12.47 20.05 -22.08
CA ILE A 6 -13.33 19.69 -20.95
C ILE A 6 -12.52 19.24 -19.73
N SER A 7 -13.15 19.28 -18.56
CA SER A 7 -12.68 18.63 -17.33
C SER A 7 -13.84 17.91 -16.66
N VAL A 8 -13.61 16.68 -16.21
CA VAL A 8 -14.57 15.89 -15.42
C VAL A 8 -14.02 15.73 -14.01
N ASP A 9 -14.82 16.07 -12.99
CA ASP A 9 -14.50 16.00 -11.54
C ASP A 9 -13.17 16.67 -11.16
N ARG A 10 -12.79 17.70 -11.91
CA ARG A 10 -11.54 18.43 -11.71
C ARG A 10 -11.75 19.93 -11.85
N TRP A 11 -11.50 20.63 -10.75
CA TRP A 11 -11.85 22.04 -10.56
C TRP A 11 -10.59 22.91 -10.66
N ARG A 12 -10.05 23.05 -11.87
CA ARG A 12 -8.90 23.92 -12.16
C ARG A 12 -9.19 24.80 -13.36
N ASN A 13 -8.49 25.93 -13.44
CA ASN A 13 -8.58 26.80 -14.61
C ASN A 13 -8.06 26.08 -15.87
N GLY A 14 -8.60 26.47 -17.03
CA GLY A 14 -8.08 26.09 -18.33
C GLY A 14 -8.96 25.16 -19.16
N SER A 15 -10.15 24.78 -18.72
CA SER A 15 -11.16 24.09 -19.55
C SER A 15 -12.31 25.03 -19.91
N GLN A 16 -12.99 24.77 -21.02
CA GLN A 16 -14.17 25.55 -21.45
C GLN A 16 -15.48 25.01 -20.88
N ALA A 17 -15.55 23.70 -20.60
CA ALA A 17 -16.70 23.06 -19.98
C ALA A 17 -16.25 22.11 -18.87
N TYR A 18 -17.01 22.09 -17.77
CA TYR A 18 -16.73 21.28 -16.59
C TYR A 18 -17.87 20.32 -16.34
N PHE A 19 -17.56 19.09 -15.93
CA PHE A 19 -18.55 18.03 -15.74
C PHE A 19 -18.41 17.48 -14.32
N LEU A 20 -19.51 17.39 -13.59
CA LEU A 20 -19.56 16.78 -12.26
C LEU A 20 -20.37 15.48 -12.36
N THR A 21 -19.73 14.34 -12.07
CA THR A 21 -20.40 13.03 -12.08
C THR A 21 -21.37 12.90 -10.91
N HIS A 22 -20.97 13.33 -9.71
CA HIS A 22 -21.77 13.27 -8.49
C HIS A 22 -21.19 14.15 -7.37
N MET A 23 -21.91 14.31 -6.26
CA MET A 23 -21.64 15.32 -5.23
C MET A 23 -20.77 14.82 -4.04
N HIS A 24 -19.93 13.79 -4.22
CA HIS A 24 -19.00 13.39 -3.16
C HIS A 24 -17.83 14.37 -3.00
N SER A 25 -17.26 14.37 -1.81
CA SER A 25 -16.27 15.38 -1.38
C SER A 25 -14.95 15.31 -2.16
N ASP A 26 -14.54 14.12 -2.60
CA ASP A 26 -13.33 13.85 -3.36
C ASP A 26 -13.48 14.19 -4.85
N HIS A 27 -14.69 14.11 -5.39
CA HIS A 27 -15.05 14.58 -6.75
C HIS A 27 -15.30 16.09 -6.82
N THR A 28 -15.50 16.76 -5.68
CA THR A 28 -15.74 18.21 -5.58
C THR A 28 -14.55 19.00 -5.03
N ARG A 29 -13.38 18.38 -4.81
CA ARG A 29 -12.20 19.07 -4.26
C ARG A 29 -11.71 20.21 -5.13
N GLY A 30 -11.90 21.44 -4.65
CA GLY A 30 -11.53 22.67 -5.35
C GLY A 30 -12.70 23.39 -6.01
N LEU A 31 -13.90 22.81 -5.95
CA LEU A 31 -15.16 23.49 -6.26
C LEU A 31 -15.65 24.24 -5.02
N SER A 32 -16.22 25.44 -5.21
CA SER A 32 -16.76 26.26 -4.13
C SER A 32 -17.89 27.14 -4.65
N GLY A 33 -18.62 27.81 -3.75
CA GLY A 33 -19.66 28.78 -4.14
C GLY A 33 -19.12 29.95 -4.99
N GLY A 34 -17.84 30.30 -4.87
CA GLY A 34 -17.20 31.33 -5.69
C GLY A 34 -16.73 30.87 -7.07
N TRP A 35 -17.22 29.73 -7.57
CA TRP A 35 -16.80 29.20 -8.86
C TRP A 35 -17.19 30.12 -10.02
N SER A 36 -16.21 30.49 -10.84
CA SER A 36 -16.38 31.41 -11.96
C SER A 36 -15.58 31.02 -13.20
N GLN A 37 -15.09 29.77 -13.28
CA GLN A 37 -14.15 29.35 -14.33
C GLN A 37 -14.85 28.94 -15.64
N GLY A 38 -16.13 28.60 -15.58
CA GLY A 38 -16.91 28.17 -16.74
C GLY A 38 -18.17 27.39 -16.36
N PRO A 39 -19.00 27.05 -17.36
CA PRO A 39 -20.23 26.29 -17.15
C PRO A 39 -19.96 24.88 -16.64
N LEU A 40 -20.82 24.42 -15.74
CA LEU A 40 -20.74 23.11 -15.07
C LEU A 40 -21.96 22.26 -15.45
N TYR A 41 -21.69 21.09 -16.01
CA TYR A 41 -22.66 20.12 -16.48
C TYR A 41 -22.81 18.99 -15.48
N CYS A 42 -24.04 18.66 -15.08
CA CYS A 42 -24.33 17.59 -14.13
C CYS A 42 -25.77 17.08 -14.30
N SER A 43 -26.13 16.02 -13.57
CA SER A 43 -27.51 15.51 -13.54
C SER A 43 -28.45 16.51 -12.86
N ARG A 44 -29.77 16.35 -13.10
CA ARG A 44 -30.80 17.18 -12.44
C ARG A 44 -30.73 17.07 -10.91
N THR A 45 -30.55 15.87 -10.39
CA THR A 45 -30.45 15.60 -8.95
C THR A 45 -29.19 16.22 -8.37
N THR A 46 -28.05 16.11 -9.05
CA THR A 46 -26.81 16.78 -8.61
C THR A 46 -27.01 18.31 -8.61
N ALA A 47 -27.66 18.88 -9.62
CA ALA A 47 -27.98 20.31 -9.70
C ALA A 47 -28.88 20.79 -8.54
N SER A 48 -29.88 20.02 -8.11
CA SER A 48 -30.76 20.42 -7.01
C SER A 48 -30.05 20.45 -5.64
N LEU A 49 -28.96 19.71 -5.49
CA LEU A 49 -28.14 19.69 -4.27
C LEU A 49 -27.14 20.85 -4.18
N PHE A 50 -26.85 21.56 -5.28
CA PHE A 50 -25.85 22.65 -5.33
C PHE A 50 -26.12 23.78 -4.33
N PRO A 51 -27.33 24.36 -4.22
CA PRO A 51 -27.57 25.47 -3.30
C PRO A 51 -27.28 25.13 -1.83
N SER A 52 -27.56 23.89 -1.44
CA SER A 52 -27.30 23.38 -0.09
C SER A 52 -25.81 23.13 0.16
N ARG A 53 -25.08 22.59 -0.83
CA ARG A 53 -23.67 22.22 -0.71
C ARG A 53 -22.70 23.36 -0.96
N PHE A 54 -23.06 24.30 -1.83
CA PHE A 54 -22.27 25.46 -2.20
C PHE A 54 -23.12 26.73 -2.10
N PRO A 55 -23.39 27.23 -0.88
CA PRO A 55 -24.10 28.49 -0.70
C PRO A 55 -23.43 29.62 -1.48
N GLY A 56 -24.24 30.39 -2.21
CA GLY A 56 -23.75 31.49 -3.05
C GLY A 56 -23.19 31.07 -4.42
N PHE A 57 -23.29 29.80 -4.81
CA PHE A 57 -22.95 29.37 -6.17
C PHE A 57 -23.83 30.07 -7.21
N ASP A 58 -23.20 30.62 -8.26
CA ASP A 58 -23.90 31.21 -9.39
C ASP A 58 -24.59 30.12 -10.22
N LEU A 59 -25.88 29.91 -9.97
CA LEU A 59 -26.70 28.91 -10.65
C LEU A 59 -26.79 29.13 -12.17
N SER A 60 -26.48 30.34 -12.67
CA SER A 60 -26.42 30.62 -14.11
C SER A 60 -25.28 29.87 -14.82
N LEU A 61 -24.32 29.32 -14.07
CA LEU A 61 -23.26 28.45 -14.59
C LEU A 61 -23.66 26.98 -14.66
N LEU A 62 -24.73 26.55 -13.98
CA LEU A 62 -25.17 25.15 -14.00
C LEU A 62 -25.93 24.81 -15.29
N ARG A 63 -25.62 23.64 -15.85
CA ARG A 63 -26.27 23.07 -17.03
C ARG A 63 -26.69 21.64 -16.68
N VAL A 64 -28.00 21.39 -16.68
CA VAL A 64 -28.53 20.06 -16.44
C VAL A 64 -28.39 19.24 -17.73
N VAL A 65 -27.78 18.07 -17.62
CA VAL A 65 -27.73 17.08 -18.70
C VAL A 65 -28.84 16.05 -18.48
N PRO A 66 -29.77 15.88 -19.44
CA PRO A 66 -30.79 14.84 -19.35
C PRO A 66 -30.17 13.45 -19.45
N LEU A 67 -30.70 12.50 -18.68
CA LEU A 67 -30.32 11.10 -18.78
C LEU A 67 -30.74 10.52 -20.14
N PHE A 68 -29.95 9.57 -20.63
CA PHE A 68 -30.26 8.72 -21.79
C PHE A 68 -30.49 9.47 -23.11
N SER A 69 -30.13 10.76 -23.16
CA SER A 69 -30.36 11.64 -24.30
C SER A 69 -29.05 12.31 -24.75
N TRP A 70 -28.84 12.38 -26.06
CA TRP A 70 -27.70 13.08 -26.64
C TRP A 70 -27.84 14.59 -26.52
N THR A 71 -26.84 15.23 -25.93
CA THR A 71 -26.69 16.68 -25.85
C THR A 71 -25.45 17.11 -26.64
N SER A 72 -25.56 18.17 -27.44
CA SER A 72 -24.44 18.65 -28.27
C SER A 72 -23.90 19.98 -27.75
N LEU A 73 -22.58 20.08 -27.65
CA LEU A 73 -21.84 21.27 -27.23
C LEU A 73 -20.88 21.70 -28.34
N SER A 74 -20.81 23.01 -28.58
CA SER A 74 -19.81 23.60 -29.48
C SER A 74 -18.73 24.27 -28.65
N LEU A 75 -17.50 23.75 -28.73
CA LEU A 75 -16.31 24.28 -28.06
C LEU A 75 -15.34 24.84 -29.09
N ARG A 76 -14.33 25.60 -28.68
CA ARG A 76 -13.23 26.04 -29.56
C ARG A 76 -11.97 25.25 -29.27
N SER A 77 -11.30 24.72 -30.29
CA SER A 77 -9.98 24.10 -30.13
C SER A 77 -8.97 25.13 -29.60
N PRO A 78 -8.28 24.85 -28.48
CA PRO A 78 -7.20 25.73 -28.00
C PRO A 78 -6.03 25.93 -28.97
N SER A 79 -5.76 24.99 -29.89
CA SER A 79 -4.61 24.99 -30.79
C SER A 79 -4.94 25.53 -32.19
N SER A 80 -6.09 25.18 -32.76
CA SER A 80 -6.49 25.64 -34.10
C SER A 80 -7.49 26.79 -34.06
N GLY A 81 -8.14 27.05 -32.92
CA GLY A 81 -9.25 28.00 -32.81
C GLY A 81 -10.55 27.55 -33.49
N SER A 82 -10.54 26.40 -34.19
CA SER A 82 -11.71 25.89 -34.91
C SER A 82 -12.78 25.39 -33.96
N THR A 83 -14.03 25.38 -34.42
CA THR A 83 -15.15 24.81 -33.65
C THR A 83 -15.00 23.30 -33.56
N VAL A 84 -15.05 22.78 -32.34
CA VAL A 84 -15.07 21.34 -32.02
C VAL A 84 -16.47 21.00 -31.51
N ARG A 85 -17.16 20.08 -32.19
CA ARG A 85 -18.45 19.55 -31.73
C ARG A 85 -18.24 18.36 -30.80
N LEU A 86 -18.86 18.44 -29.63
CA LEU A 86 -18.85 17.44 -28.59
C LEU A 86 -20.29 16.97 -28.37
N HIS A 87 -20.59 15.70 -28.66
CA HIS A 87 -21.83 15.07 -28.25
C HIS A 87 -21.59 14.37 -26.92
N LEU A 88 -22.52 14.50 -25.98
CA LEU A 88 -22.45 13.86 -24.69
C LEU A 88 -23.78 13.24 -24.31
N MET A 89 -23.72 12.10 -23.62
CA MET A 89 -24.87 11.43 -23.04
C MET A 89 -24.55 11.12 -21.57
N ALA A 90 -25.50 11.42 -20.69
CA ALA A 90 -25.45 11.00 -19.30
C ALA A 90 -26.17 9.66 -19.13
N ILE A 91 -25.53 8.71 -18.47
CA ILE A 91 -26.09 7.38 -18.16
C ILE A 91 -26.03 7.22 -16.64
N ASP A 92 -27.05 6.64 -16.02
CA ASP A 92 -27.06 6.41 -14.58
C ASP A 92 -25.86 5.53 -14.15
N ALA A 93 -25.10 5.99 -13.15
CA ALA A 93 -23.96 5.27 -12.60
C ALA A 93 -24.33 4.36 -11.41
N HIS A 94 -25.55 4.49 -10.89
CA HIS A 94 -26.07 3.70 -9.76
C HIS A 94 -25.21 3.73 -8.48
N HIS A 95 -24.36 4.74 -8.30
CA HIS A 95 -23.49 4.88 -7.13
C HIS A 95 -24.17 5.63 -5.98
N CYS A 96 -24.76 6.79 -6.28
CA CYS A 96 -25.56 7.55 -5.32
C CYS A 96 -26.59 8.43 -6.06
N PRO A 97 -27.57 9.03 -5.37
CA PRO A 97 -28.56 9.87 -6.02
C PRO A 97 -27.93 11.00 -6.86
N GLY A 98 -28.18 10.96 -8.17
CA GLY A 98 -27.64 11.90 -9.15
C GLY A 98 -26.30 11.52 -9.77
N SER A 99 -25.72 10.37 -9.41
CA SER A 99 -24.49 9.88 -10.02
C SER A 99 -24.68 9.47 -11.47
N ILE A 100 -23.83 9.98 -12.36
CA ILE A 100 -23.90 9.70 -13.78
C ILE A 100 -22.52 9.38 -14.38
N MET A 101 -22.53 8.44 -15.32
CA MET A 101 -21.46 8.24 -16.28
C MET A 101 -21.64 9.22 -17.45
N PHE A 102 -20.54 9.69 -18.01
CA PHE A 102 -20.55 10.51 -19.22
C PHE A 102 -19.96 9.76 -20.41
N LEU A 103 -20.75 9.60 -21.47
CA LEU A 103 -20.29 9.14 -22.77
C LEU A 103 -20.08 10.36 -23.67
N PHE A 104 -18.84 10.60 -24.10
CA PHE A 104 -18.46 11.70 -24.98
C PHE A 104 -18.11 11.21 -26.37
N ARG A 105 -18.56 11.93 -27.40
CA ARG A 105 -18.21 11.71 -28.81
C ARG A 105 -17.84 13.00 -29.50
N GLY A 106 -16.91 12.91 -30.43
CA GLY A 106 -16.53 13.99 -31.33
C GLY A 106 -15.34 13.58 -32.18
N ASP A 107 -14.74 14.54 -32.87
CA ASP A 107 -13.58 14.31 -33.76
C ASP A 107 -12.35 13.74 -33.04
N PHE A 108 -12.34 13.80 -31.70
CA PHE A 108 -11.29 13.24 -30.85
C PHE A 108 -11.52 11.77 -30.45
N GLY A 109 -12.60 11.14 -30.93
CA GLY A 109 -13.00 9.76 -30.58
C GLY A 109 -14.15 9.66 -29.59
N CYS A 110 -14.36 8.45 -29.07
CA CYS A 110 -15.42 8.06 -28.14
C CYS A 110 -14.81 7.76 -26.76
N PHE A 111 -15.23 8.48 -25.71
CA PHE A 111 -14.76 8.28 -24.33
C PHE A 111 -15.92 8.01 -23.39
N LEU A 112 -15.77 6.96 -22.58
CA LEU A 112 -16.70 6.69 -21.48
C LEU A 112 -16.02 7.04 -20.17
N TYR A 113 -16.63 7.90 -19.37
CA TYR A 113 -16.17 8.25 -18.03
C TYR A 113 -17.20 7.81 -17.01
N THR A 114 -16.84 6.81 -16.20
CA THR A 114 -17.79 6.17 -15.26
C THR A 114 -18.10 7.03 -14.05
N GLY A 115 -17.21 7.94 -13.64
CA GLY A 115 -17.30 8.50 -12.29
C GLY A 115 -17.09 7.38 -11.27
N ASP A 116 -17.79 7.45 -10.15
CA ASP A 116 -17.97 6.29 -9.27
C ASP A 116 -19.24 5.56 -9.70
N PHE A 117 -19.21 4.22 -9.80
CA PHE A 117 -20.32 3.45 -10.34
C PHE A 117 -20.47 2.05 -9.74
N ARG A 118 -21.70 1.54 -9.78
CA ARG A 118 -22.09 0.21 -9.30
C ARG A 118 -22.78 -0.58 -10.42
N TRP A 119 -22.11 -1.56 -10.98
CA TRP A 119 -22.61 -2.42 -12.06
C TRP A 119 -23.24 -3.72 -11.56
N ASP A 120 -24.15 -3.61 -10.58
CA ASP A 120 -24.87 -4.75 -10.02
C ASP A 120 -25.91 -5.28 -11.01
N SER A 121 -26.39 -6.50 -10.81
CA SER A 121 -27.57 -7.08 -11.47
C SER A 121 -28.80 -6.14 -11.43
N ASP A 122 -28.93 -5.35 -10.36
CA ASP A 122 -29.99 -4.34 -10.17
C ASP A 122 -29.79 -3.00 -10.90
N ALA A 123 -28.69 -2.82 -11.64
CA ALA A 123 -28.55 -1.64 -12.49
C ALA A 123 -29.69 -1.62 -13.51
N SER A 124 -30.37 -0.48 -13.65
CA SER A 124 -31.57 -0.32 -14.47
C SER A 124 -31.37 -0.91 -15.86
N ASP A 125 -32.30 -1.75 -16.30
CA ASP A 125 -32.35 -2.28 -17.67
C ASP A 125 -32.24 -1.16 -18.71
N GLU A 126 -32.75 0.04 -18.39
CA GLU A 126 -32.64 1.22 -19.24
C GLU A 126 -31.21 1.73 -19.37
N ALA A 127 -30.43 1.78 -18.27
CA ALA A 127 -29.03 2.22 -18.32
C ALA A 127 -28.16 1.24 -19.11
N ARG A 128 -28.37 -0.07 -18.92
CA ARG A 128 -27.70 -1.13 -19.68
C ARG A 128 -28.04 -1.06 -21.16
N THR A 129 -29.34 -1.08 -21.48
CA THR A 129 -29.84 -1.04 -22.86
C THR A 129 -29.36 0.23 -23.57
N THR A 130 -29.45 1.39 -22.92
CA THR A 130 -29.00 2.66 -23.50
C THR A 130 -27.50 2.69 -23.73
N LEU A 131 -26.69 2.18 -22.78
CA LEU A 131 -25.25 2.14 -22.96
C LEU A 131 -24.88 1.25 -24.15
N VAL A 132 -25.46 0.06 -24.26
CA VAL A 132 -25.23 -0.87 -25.36
C VAL A 132 -25.65 -0.23 -26.69
N ALA A 133 -26.87 0.29 -26.78
CA ALA A 133 -27.36 0.95 -27.98
C ALA A 133 -26.51 2.16 -28.37
N ALA A 134 -26.02 2.92 -27.38
CA ALA A 134 -25.12 4.01 -27.66
C ALA A 134 -23.83 3.49 -28.30
N ILE A 135 -23.14 2.51 -27.70
CA ILE A 135 -21.78 2.07 -28.10
C ILE A 135 -21.72 1.07 -29.26
N ASP A 136 -22.83 0.44 -29.65
CA ASP A 136 -22.87 -0.63 -30.66
C ASP A 136 -22.23 -0.23 -32.00
N GLU A 137 -22.55 0.98 -32.49
CA GLU A 137 -21.99 1.49 -33.76
C GLU A 137 -20.67 2.27 -33.59
N PHE A 138 -20.29 2.61 -32.35
CA PHE A 138 -19.16 3.50 -32.05
C PHE A 138 -18.38 2.98 -30.83
N PRO A 139 -17.36 2.15 -31.06
CA PRO A 139 -16.60 1.52 -29.99
C PRO A 139 -15.92 2.57 -29.11
N VAL A 140 -15.88 2.30 -27.81
CA VAL A 140 -15.23 3.20 -26.83
C VAL A 140 -13.71 3.15 -27.01
N ASP A 141 -13.09 4.28 -27.33
CA ASP A 141 -11.63 4.37 -27.49
C ASP A 141 -10.91 4.34 -26.15
N ILE A 142 -11.40 5.11 -25.17
CA ILE A 142 -10.85 5.15 -23.83
C ILE A 142 -11.97 5.09 -22.80
N LEU A 143 -11.93 4.07 -21.96
CA LEU A 143 -12.73 3.97 -20.75
C LEU A 143 -11.97 4.54 -19.55
N TYR A 144 -12.53 5.55 -18.90
CA TYR A 144 -12.12 6.01 -17.57
C TYR A 144 -12.99 5.29 -16.53
N LEU A 145 -12.37 4.39 -15.79
CA LEU A 145 -13.04 3.39 -14.96
C LEU A 145 -12.87 3.68 -13.47
N ASP A 146 -13.97 3.61 -12.70
CA ASP A 146 -13.90 3.44 -11.24
C ASP A 146 -13.20 2.13 -10.93
N ASN A 147 -11.99 2.25 -10.39
CA ASN A 147 -11.13 1.13 -10.06
C ASN A 147 -10.99 0.94 -8.55
N THR A 148 -11.96 1.43 -7.75
CA THR A 148 -11.97 1.34 -6.28
C THR A 148 -11.76 -0.08 -5.77
N TYR A 149 -12.48 -1.06 -6.34
CA TYR A 149 -12.37 -2.48 -5.99
C TYR A 149 -11.88 -3.34 -7.17
N CYS A 150 -10.97 -2.80 -7.99
CA CYS A 150 -10.38 -3.49 -9.13
C CYS A 150 -9.30 -4.52 -8.72
N ASN A 151 -9.60 -5.39 -7.76
CA ASN A 151 -8.74 -6.48 -7.31
C ASN A 151 -9.59 -7.74 -7.01
N PRO A 152 -9.21 -8.94 -7.46
CA PRO A 152 -9.94 -10.19 -7.24
C PRO A 152 -10.28 -10.51 -5.78
N ILE A 153 -9.59 -9.93 -4.80
CA ILE A 153 -9.93 -10.11 -3.38
C ILE A 153 -11.27 -9.46 -3.00
N TYR A 154 -11.77 -8.53 -3.81
CA TYR A 154 -13.02 -7.82 -3.53
C TYR A 154 -14.19 -8.49 -4.24
N SER A 155 -14.90 -9.30 -3.47
CA SER A 155 -16.21 -9.86 -3.81
C SER A 155 -17.15 -9.59 -2.63
N PHE A 156 -18.34 -9.09 -2.94
CA PHE A 156 -19.40 -8.81 -1.96
C PHE A 156 -20.76 -9.04 -2.63
N PRO A 157 -21.82 -9.29 -1.86
CA PRO A 157 -23.14 -9.62 -2.41
C PRO A 157 -23.80 -8.43 -3.12
N SER A 158 -24.93 -8.69 -3.79
CA SER A 158 -25.76 -7.63 -4.37
C SER A 158 -26.29 -6.69 -3.28
N ARG A 159 -26.62 -5.46 -3.68
CA ARG A 159 -27.17 -4.47 -2.74
C ARG A 159 -28.47 -4.96 -2.09
N GLN A 160 -29.34 -5.66 -2.82
CA GLN A 160 -30.56 -6.26 -2.28
C GLN A 160 -30.29 -7.25 -1.15
N VAL A 161 -29.32 -8.17 -1.35
CA VAL A 161 -28.94 -9.14 -0.33
C VAL A 161 -28.39 -8.41 0.90
N ALA A 162 -27.50 -7.45 0.72
CA ALA A 162 -26.95 -6.66 1.83
C ALA A 162 -28.02 -5.84 2.58
N VAL A 163 -29.00 -5.27 1.87
CA VAL A 163 -30.17 -4.58 2.45
C VAL A 163 -30.98 -5.53 3.32
N GLN A 164 -31.27 -6.74 2.82
CA GLN A 164 -32.02 -7.75 3.56
C GLN A 164 -31.28 -8.15 4.85
N LEU A 165 -29.97 -8.38 4.75
CA LEU A 165 -29.15 -8.70 5.92
C LEU A 165 -29.17 -7.59 6.98
N VAL A 166 -29.14 -6.31 6.58
CA VAL A 166 -29.30 -5.18 7.52
C VAL A 166 -30.68 -5.21 8.16
N ALA A 167 -31.74 -5.46 7.40
CA ALA A 167 -33.10 -5.54 7.92
C ALA A 167 -33.25 -6.71 8.91
N ASP A 168 -32.68 -7.87 8.62
CA ASP A 168 -32.72 -9.06 9.48
C ASP A 168 -31.97 -8.83 10.81
N ILE A 169 -30.81 -8.14 10.78
CA ILE A 169 -30.09 -7.73 11.99
C ILE A 169 -30.97 -6.80 12.84
N ILE A 170 -31.66 -5.85 12.23
CA ILE A 170 -32.55 -4.94 12.96
C ILE A 170 -33.74 -5.69 13.56
N ALA A 171 -34.36 -6.58 12.79
CA ALA A 171 -35.52 -7.35 13.21
C ALA A 171 -35.19 -8.33 14.35
N SER A 172 -33.99 -8.92 14.34
CA SER A 172 -33.52 -9.81 15.41
C SER A 172 -33.21 -9.11 16.74
N HIS A 173 -33.18 -7.76 16.76
CA HIS A 173 -32.92 -6.97 17.96
C HIS A 173 -34.09 -6.00 18.27
N PRO A 174 -35.29 -6.50 18.58
CA PRO A 174 -36.49 -5.65 18.74
C PRO A 174 -36.40 -4.69 19.93
N SER A 175 -35.63 -5.03 20.97
CA SER A 175 -35.46 -4.24 22.20
C SER A 175 -34.28 -3.28 22.19
N HIS A 176 -33.56 -3.15 21.07
CA HIS A 176 -32.36 -2.31 20.98
C HIS A 176 -32.59 -1.06 20.13
N ASP A 177 -31.93 0.04 20.48
CA ASP A 177 -31.68 1.13 19.55
C ASP A 177 -30.68 0.67 18.48
N ILE A 178 -30.86 1.15 17.25
CA ILE A 178 -30.01 0.78 16.11
C ILE A 178 -29.32 2.03 15.58
N ILE A 179 -28.00 1.94 15.46
CA ILE A 179 -27.18 2.98 14.81
C ILE A 179 -26.64 2.43 13.49
N ILE A 180 -26.99 3.06 12.36
CA ILE A 180 -26.46 2.74 11.03
C ILE A 180 -25.46 3.82 10.63
N ALA A 181 -24.21 3.43 10.39
CA ALA A 181 -23.17 4.37 9.98
C ALA A 181 -23.23 4.67 8.48
N VAL A 182 -23.41 5.94 8.11
CA VAL A 182 -23.49 6.37 6.71
C VAL A 182 -22.65 7.61 6.43
N ASP A 183 -22.30 7.81 5.17
CA ASP A 183 -21.60 8.99 4.70
C ASP A 183 -22.57 10.18 4.54
N SER A 184 -22.05 11.38 4.27
CA SER A 184 -22.92 12.57 4.11
C SER A 184 -23.79 12.54 2.85
N LEU A 185 -23.41 11.70 1.87
CA LEU A 185 -24.11 11.35 0.64
C LEU A 185 -23.72 9.92 0.27
N GLY A 186 -24.65 9.11 -0.25
CA GLY A 186 -24.50 7.67 -0.43
C GLY A 186 -25.35 6.87 0.57
N LYS A 187 -25.68 5.63 0.20
CA LYS A 187 -26.51 4.70 1.00
C LYS A 187 -27.97 5.14 1.23
N GLU A 188 -28.45 6.14 0.49
CA GLU A 188 -29.87 6.54 0.56
C GLU A 188 -30.78 5.36 0.20
N ASP A 189 -30.45 4.64 -0.87
CA ASP A 189 -31.21 3.45 -1.30
C ASP A 189 -31.22 2.37 -0.21
N LEU A 190 -30.08 2.11 0.45
CA LEU A 190 -30.01 1.17 1.57
C LEU A 190 -31.02 1.55 2.66
N LEU A 191 -31.00 2.81 3.10
CA LEU A 191 -31.88 3.28 4.17
C LEU A 191 -33.35 3.25 3.75
N VAL A 192 -33.65 3.68 2.53
CA VAL A 192 -35.02 3.66 1.97
C VAL A 192 -35.58 2.24 1.93
N HIS A 193 -34.80 1.25 1.46
CA HIS A 193 -35.28 -0.13 1.39
C HIS A 193 -35.39 -0.77 2.77
N VAL A 194 -34.44 -0.54 3.68
CA VAL A 194 -34.53 -1.01 5.08
C VAL A 194 -35.79 -0.45 5.75
N SER A 195 -36.07 0.85 5.58
CA SER A 195 -37.28 1.49 6.10
C SER A 195 -38.55 0.85 5.55
N ARG A 196 -38.61 0.56 4.24
CA ARG A 196 -39.76 -0.09 3.60
C ARG A 196 -39.97 -1.52 4.06
N ILE A 197 -38.90 -2.32 4.15
CA ILE A 197 -38.96 -3.73 4.59
C ILE A 197 -39.49 -3.82 6.01
N LEU A 198 -38.99 -2.97 6.90
CA LEU A 198 -39.34 -2.99 8.33
C LEU A 198 -40.57 -2.14 8.66
N ASN A 199 -41.07 -1.37 7.70
CA ASN A 199 -42.12 -0.37 7.87
C ASN A 199 -41.86 0.60 9.04
N ILE A 200 -40.66 1.17 9.08
CA ILE A 200 -40.22 2.13 10.12
C ILE A 200 -39.69 3.41 9.50
N LYS A 201 -39.82 4.55 10.20
CA LYS A 201 -39.03 5.74 9.85
C LYS A 201 -37.58 5.56 10.27
N ILE A 202 -36.66 6.27 9.62
CA ILE A 202 -35.24 6.30 10.01
C ILE A 202 -34.86 7.71 10.44
N TRP A 203 -34.28 7.83 11.63
CA TRP A 203 -33.77 9.10 12.11
C TRP A 203 -32.52 9.49 11.32
N VAL A 204 -32.42 10.76 10.93
CA VAL A 204 -31.23 11.37 10.32
C VAL A 204 -31.02 12.76 10.89
N TRP A 205 -29.78 13.27 10.84
CA TRP A 205 -29.49 14.63 11.32
C TRP A 205 -30.12 15.72 10.43
N PRO A 206 -30.38 16.95 10.93
CA PRO A 206 -31.19 17.96 10.23
C PRO A 206 -30.72 18.31 8.80
N GLU A 207 -29.42 18.41 8.56
CA GLU A 207 -28.84 18.64 7.22
C GLU A 207 -29.13 17.48 6.26
N ARG A 208 -29.10 16.24 6.78
CA ARG A 208 -29.40 15.05 6.00
C ARG A 208 -30.88 14.95 5.69
N LEU A 209 -31.76 15.28 6.64
CA LEU A 209 -33.21 15.30 6.39
C LEU A 209 -33.57 16.24 5.23
N ARG A 210 -32.97 17.45 5.21
CA ARG A 210 -33.13 18.40 4.09
C ARG A 210 -32.69 17.78 2.75
N THR A 211 -31.56 17.08 2.75
CA THR A 211 -31.10 16.33 1.56
C THR A 211 -32.11 15.26 1.15
N MET A 212 -32.61 14.45 2.08
CA MET A 212 -33.59 13.40 1.79
C MET A 212 -34.90 13.96 1.21
N HIS A 213 -35.39 15.09 1.72
CA HIS A 213 -36.57 15.76 1.17
C HIS A 213 -36.34 16.26 -0.26
N LEU A 214 -35.16 16.83 -0.56
CA LEU A 214 -34.78 17.25 -1.91
C LEU A 214 -34.69 16.06 -2.89
N LEU A 215 -34.36 14.88 -2.37
CA LEU A 215 -34.34 13.63 -3.14
C LEU A 215 -35.73 12.97 -3.26
N GLY A 216 -36.77 13.55 -2.64
CA GLY A 216 -38.15 13.05 -2.73
C GLY A 216 -38.56 12.05 -1.63
N PHE A 217 -37.76 11.88 -0.58
CA PHE A 217 -38.02 10.91 0.50
C PHE A 217 -38.61 11.56 1.76
N GLN A 218 -39.75 12.24 1.63
CA GLN A 218 -40.34 13.03 2.73
C GLN A 218 -40.87 12.17 3.89
N ASP A 219 -41.48 11.03 3.59
CA ASP A 219 -42.19 10.23 4.62
C ASP A 219 -41.32 9.19 5.32
N ILE A 220 -40.12 8.96 4.82
CA ILE A 220 -39.23 7.87 5.25
C ILE A 220 -38.33 8.30 6.42
N PHE A 221 -37.93 9.56 6.44
CA PHE A 221 -36.90 10.07 7.34
C PHE A 221 -37.49 11.04 8.37
N THR A 222 -36.85 11.14 9.55
CA THR A 222 -37.28 12.05 10.62
C THR A 222 -36.08 12.59 11.41
N THR A 223 -36.28 13.69 12.13
CA THR A 223 -35.36 14.17 13.18
C THR A 223 -35.91 13.92 14.58
N ASP A 224 -37.15 13.43 14.68
CA ASP A 224 -37.79 13.09 15.94
C ASP A 224 -37.35 11.69 16.39
N THR A 225 -36.63 11.64 17.51
CA THR A 225 -36.12 10.39 18.09
C THR A 225 -37.20 9.55 18.77
N SER A 226 -38.39 10.10 19.04
CA SER A 226 -39.52 9.37 19.64
C SER A 226 -40.24 8.47 18.63
N LEU A 227 -40.13 8.78 17.33
CA LEU A 227 -40.82 8.06 16.26
C LEU A 227 -40.08 6.81 15.75
N THR A 228 -38.81 6.63 16.14
CA THR A 228 -38.01 5.50 15.66
C THR A 228 -36.81 5.19 16.54
N ARG A 229 -36.52 3.90 16.67
CA ARG A 229 -35.31 3.37 17.31
C ARG A 229 -34.11 3.27 16.37
N VAL A 230 -34.31 3.47 15.06
CA VAL A 230 -33.27 3.30 14.03
C VAL A 230 -32.74 4.65 13.57
N ARG A 231 -31.43 4.86 13.73
CA ARG A 231 -30.77 6.15 13.48
C ARG A 231 -29.63 5.97 12.49
N ALA A 232 -29.68 6.66 11.36
CA ALA A 232 -28.57 6.78 10.44
C ALA A 232 -27.71 7.99 10.82
N VAL A 233 -26.47 7.72 11.23
CA VAL A 233 -25.53 8.72 11.77
C VAL A 233 -24.30 8.87 10.88
N PRO A 234 -23.60 10.01 10.93
CA PRO A 234 -22.37 10.19 10.18
C PRO A 234 -21.31 9.15 10.56
N ARG A 235 -20.63 8.57 9.56
CA ARG A 235 -19.63 7.52 9.76
C ARG A 235 -18.53 7.86 10.78
N TYR A 236 -18.15 9.14 10.90
CA TYR A 236 -17.12 9.57 11.84
C TYR A 236 -17.57 9.52 13.31
N SER A 237 -18.87 9.55 13.61
CA SER A 237 -19.40 9.43 14.98
C SER A 237 -19.58 7.98 15.41
N PHE A 238 -19.38 7.03 14.49
CA PHE A 238 -19.57 5.61 14.74
C PHE A 238 -18.26 4.94 15.18
N SER A 239 -18.22 4.50 16.44
CA SER A 239 -17.08 3.80 17.03
C SER A 239 -17.55 2.85 18.13
N ILE A 240 -16.68 1.90 18.53
CA ILE A 240 -16.93 1.00 19.66
C ILE A 240 -17.21 1.81 20.93
N GLN A 241 -16.38 2.82 21.22
CA GLN A 241 -16.53 3.69 22.39
C GLN A 241 -17.88 4.42 22.39
N THR A 242 -18.34 4.87 21.23
CA THR A 242 -19.67 5.52 21.10
C THR A 242 -20.78 4.52 21.45
N LEU A 243 -20.70 3.29 20.93
CA LEU A 243 -21.71 2.26 21.19
C LEU A 243 -21.69 1.79 22.65
N GLU A 244 -20.52 1.63 23.27
CA GLU A 244 -20.39 1.33 24.70
C GLU A 244 -21.02 2.44 25.56
N GLY A 245 -20.75 3.71 25.23
CA GLY A 245 -21.38 4.85 25.88
C GLY A 245 -22.91 4.84 25.76
N LEU A 246 -23.45 4.56 24.57
CA LEU A 246 -24.91 4.45 24.37
C LEU A 246 -25.51 3.27 25.16
N ASN A 247 -24.80 2.14 25.23
CA ASN A 247 -25.21 0.96 26.00
C ASN A 247 -25.27 1.20 27.51
N THR A 248 -24.68 2.27 28.05
CA THR A 248 -24.90 2.68 29.45
C THR A 248 -26.31 3.23 29.70
N MET A 249 -26.99 3.69 28.65
CA MET A 249 -28.31 4.31 28.71
C MET A 249 -29.41 3.39 28.20
N CYS A 250 -29.21 2.79 27.02
CA CYS A 250 -30.15 1.86 26.41
C CYS A 250 -29.41 0.79 25.59
N PRO A 251 -29.91 -0.45 25.55
CA PRO A 251 -29.34 -1.48 24.69
C PRO A 251 -29.28 -0.97 23.24
N THR A 252 -28.09 -0.93 22.66
CA THR A 252 -27.83 -0.31 21.37
C THR A 252 -26.90 -1.19 20.56
N ILE A 253 -27.26 -1.47 19.30
CA ILE A 253 -26.35 -2.10 18.34
C ILE A 253 -26.01 -1.16 17.18
N GLY A 254 -24.80 -1.29 16.67
CA GLY A 254 -24.30 -0.57 15.52
C GLY A 254 -24.19 -1.45 14.28
N ILE A 255 -24.50 -0.88 13.11
CA ILE A 255 -24.39 -1.52 11.80
C ILE A 255 -23.54 -0.65 10.87
N MET A 256 -22.48 -1.24 10.31
CA MET A 256 -21.58 -0.61 9.35
C MET A 256 -21.76 -1.23 7.94
N PRO A 257 -22.55 -0.61 7.06
CA PRO A 257 -22.63 -1.00 5.66
C PRO A 257 -21.36 -0.55 4.90
N SER A 258 -20.49 -1.49 4.52
CA SER A 258 -19.20 -1.19 3.87
C SER A 258 -18.69 -2.35 3.01
N GLY A 259 -18.25 -2.06 1.78
CA GLY A 259 -17.61 -3.02 0.86
C GLY A 259 -16.18 -3.39 1.27
N LEU A 260 -15.62 -2.67 2.23
CA LEU A 260 -14.40 -3.04 2.95
C LEU A 260 -14.76 -3.60 4.33
N PRO A 261 -14.14 -4.73 4.76
CA PRO A 261 -14.22 -5.14 6.15
C PRO A 261 -13.68 -4.02 7.04
N TRP A 262 -14.37 -3.76 8.15
CA TRP A 262 -13.97 -2.70 9.08
C TRP A 262 -12.66 -3.09 9.77
N VAL A 263 -11.57 -2.43 9.40
CA VAL A 263 -10.27 -2.63 10.06
C VAL A 263 -10.25 -1.77 11.32
N LYS A 264 -10.18 -2.42 12.50
CA LYS A 264 -9.97 -1.77 13.80
C LYS A 264 -8.75 -0.84 13.66
N ARG A 265 -8.89 0.48 13.86
CA ARG A 265 -7.70 1.29 14.17
C ARG A 265 -7.15 0.72 15.48
N PRO A 266 -5.90 0.25 15.55
CA PRO A 266 -5.43 -0.44 16.74
C PRO A 266 -5.28 0.57 17.87
N PHE A 267 -6.23 0.56 18.80
CA PHE A 267 -5.97 0.83 20.21
C PHE A 267 -5.59 -0.50 20.87
N LYS A 268 -4.63 -0.44 21.79
CA LYS A 268 -3.95 -1.56 22.43
C LYS A 268 -4.90 -2.65 22.94
N GLY A 269 -4.50 -3.90 22.70
CA GLY A 269 -5.06 -5.10 23.32
C GLY A 269 -6.29 -5.61 22.57
N ASP A 270 -6.07 -6.59 21.69
CA ASP A 270 -6.99 -7.64 21.22
C ASP A 270 -6.64 -7.97 19.76
N ASP A 271 -5.56 -8.72 19.58
CA ASP A 271 -5.18 -9.35 18.31
C ASP A 271 -5.72 -10.78 18.30
N LYS A 272 -7.01 -10.94 17.99
CA LYS A 272 -7.52 -12.13 17.29
C LYS A 272 -8.60 -11.65 16.33
N LEU A 273 -8.54 -12.15 15.10
CA LEU A 273 -9.41 -11.88 13.93
C LEU A 273 -8.88 -10.85 12.93
N SER A 274 -7.79 -11.19 12.23
CA SER A 274 -7.73 -10.85 10.80
C SER A 274 -6.91 -11.87 10.03
N GLY A 275 -7.55 -12.57 9.08
CA GLY A 275 -6.84 -13.29 8.02
C GLY A 275 -7.15 -14.78 7.90
N SER A 276 -8.42 -15.18 7.88
CA SER A 276 -8.78 -16.41 7.20
C SER A 276 -10.17 -16.27 6.58
N PHE A 277 -10.30 -16.82 5.37
CA PHE A 277 -11.54 -16.99 4.60
C PHE A 277 -12.03 -15.80 3.77
N LEU A 278 -11.26 -15.46 2.72
CA LEU A 278 -11.82 -14.96 1.46
C LEU A 278 -11.13 -15.66 0.27
N THR A 279 -11.28 -16.98 0.20
CA THR A 279 -11.07 -17.74 -1.04
C THR A 279 -12.15 -18.82 -1.14
N ALA A 280 -13.21 -18.51 -1.88
CA ALA A 280 -14.06 -19.51 -2.50
C ALA A 280 -14.27 -19.08 -3.96
N SER A 281 -13.33 -19.45 -4.81
CA SER A 281 -13.57 -19.49 -6.26
C SER A 281 -14.42 -20.72 -6.53
N MET A 282 -15.72 -20.59 -6.83
CA MET A 282 -16.46 -21.68 -7.45
C MET A 282 -17.39 -21.20 -8.55
N LYS A 283 -17.13 -21.74 -9.75
CA LYS A 283 -18.09 -21.88 -10.83
C LYS A 283 -19.14 -22.93 -10.42
N ASN A 284 -20.37 -22.69 -10.87
CA ASN A 284 -21.60 -23.49 -10.83
C ASN A 284 -22.53 -23.25 -9.64
N GLU A 285 -23.70 -22.73 -9.98
CA GLU A 285 -24.84 -22.39 -9.12
C GLU A 285 -25.45 -23.63 -8.46
N THR A 286 -25.39 -23.69 -7.13
CA THR A 286 -26.26 -24.54 -6.30
C THR A 286 -26.72 -23.77 -5.06
N VAL A 287 -27.94 -24.08 -4.60
CA VAL A 287 -28.66 -23.38 -3.51
C VAL A 287 -27.89 -23.37 -2.17
N SER A 288 -26.97 -24.31 -1.95
CA SER A 288 -26.14 -24.40 -0.73
C SER A 288 -25.10 -23.26 -0.62
N ALA A 289 -24.55 -22.81 -1.74
CA ALA A 289 -23.52 -21.76 -1.76
C ALA A 289 -24.08 -20.37 -1.40
N LYS A 290 -25.40 -20.16 -1.60
CA LYS A 290 -26.07 -18.89 -1.33
C LYS A 290 -26.13 -18.57 0.18
N LYS A 291 -26.39 -19.59 1.01
CA LYS A 291 -26.39 -19.46 2.48
C LYS A 291 -24.99 -19.23 3.07
N GLU A 292 -23.95 -19.81 2.47
CA GLU A 292 -22.56 -19.59 2.90
C GLU A 292 -22.09 -18.16 2.56
N LEU A 293 -22.50 -17.62 1.41
CA LEU A 293 -22.22 -16.24 1.01
C LEU A 293 -22.92 -15.21 1.90
N GLU A 294 -24.18 -15.48 2.30
CA GLU A 294 -24.95 -14.65 3.25
C GLU A 294 -24.30 -14.62 4.64
N ALA A 295 -23.80 -15.76 5.13
CA ALA A 295 -23.09 -15.84 6.41
C ALA A 295 -21.72 -15.14 6.37
N ALA A 296 -21.01 -15.17 5.24
CA ALA A 296 -19.74 -14.46 5.05
C ALA A 296 -19.89 -12.94 4.82
N ALA A 297 -21.10 -12.47 4.49
CA ALA A 297 -21.39 -11.07 4.22
C ALA A 297 -21.71 -10.24 5.48
N VAL A 298 -22.03 -10.89 6.60
CA VAL A 298 -22.26 -10.26 7.90
C VAL A 298 -21.15 -10.67 8.86
N HIS A 299 -20.41 -9.69 9.37
CA HIS A 299 -19.37 -9.93 10.37
C HIS A 299 -19.70 -9.20 11.67
N LYS A 300 -19.83 -9.94 12.78
CA LYS A 300 -19.96 -9.36 14.12
C LYS A 300 -18.56 -9.00 14.63
N PHE A 301 -18.25 -7.70 14.64
CA PHE A 301 -16.93 -7.17 15.02
C PHE A 301 -16.78 -6.90 16.52
N HIS A 302 -17.90 -6.74 17.21
CA HIS A 302 -17.99 -6.52 18.65
C HIS A 302 -19.35 -7.04 19.13
N ASP A 303 -19.55 -7.21 20.44
CA ASP A 303 -20.80 -7.70 21.02
C ASP A 303 -22.05 -6.94 20.56
N TYR A 304 -21.87 -5.67 20.18
CA TYR A 304 -22.92 -4.75 19.75
C TYR A 304 -22.66 -4.13 18.37
N MET A 305 -21.75 -4.68 17.56
CA MET A 305 -21.38 -4.07 16.27
C MET A 305 -21.31 -5.09 15.14
N TYR A 306 -22.10 -4.82 14.10
CA TYR A 306 -22.18 -5.59 12.87
C TYR A 306 -21.56 -4.80 11.73
N SER A 307 -20.86 -5.48 10.85
CA SER A 307 -20.53 -4.97 9.51
C SER A 307 -21.25 -5.81 8.50
N VAL A 308 -21.83 -5.15 7.52
CA VAL A 308 -22.50 -5.80 6.39
C VAL A 308 -21.76 -5.38 5.13
N HIS A 309 -21.37 -6.35 4.31
CA HIS A 309 -20.71 -6.11 3.02
C HIS A 309 -21.67 -5.46 2.02
N TYR A 310 -21.85 -4.15 2.16
CA TYR A 310 -22.63 -3.29 1.29
C TYR A 310 -21.70 -2.29 0.60
N SER A 311 -21.73 -2.23 -0.73
CA SER A 311 -20.89 -1.33 -1.51
C SER A 311 -21.71 -0.50 -2.51
N ASP A 312 -21.38 0.79 -2.60
CA ASP A 312 -21.87 1.69 -3.64
C ASP A 312 -20.94 1.69 -4.89
N HIS A 313 -19.86 0.89 -4.88
CA HIS A 313 -18.95 0.70 -6.03
C HIS A 313 -18.97 -0.74 -6.52
N SER A 314 -18.69 -0.96 -7.80
CA SER A 314 -18.61 -2.28 -8.42
C SER A 314 -17.53 -3.18 -7.81
N CYS A 315 -17.79 -4.49 -7.62
CA CYS A 315 -16.75 -5.46 -7.27
C CYS A 315 -15.91 -5.82 -8.50
N TYR A 316 -14.86 -6.62 -8.29
CA TYR A 316 -13.99 -7.07 -9.37
C TYR A 316 -14.74 -7.83 -10.49
N GLU A 317 -15.70 -8.68 -10.12
CA GLU A 317 -16.47 -9.48 -11.09
C GLU A 317 -17.37 -8.59 -11.95
N GLU A 318 -18.13 -7.70 -11.33
CA GLU A 318 -18.99 -6.71 -11.99
C GLU A 318 -18.19 -5.75 -12.88
N ILE A 319 -17.01 -5.32 -12.44
CA ILE A 319 -16.08 -4.54 -13.28
C ILE A 319 -15.69 -5.35 -14.52
N GLY A 320 -15.37 -6.63 -14.34
CA GLY A 320 -15.03 -7.53 -15.45
C GLY A 320 -16.18 -7.71 -16.45
N GLU A 321 -17.42 -7.82 -15.96
CA GLU A 321 -18.62 -7.88 -16.80
C GLU A 321 -18.86 -6.57 -17.55
N PHE A 322 -18.74 -5.43 -16.87
CA PHE A 322 -18.87 -4.13 -17.48
C PHE A 322 -17.83 -3.91 -18.60
N ILE A 323 -16.58 -4.30 -18.38
CA ILE A 323 -15.52 -4.19 -19.40
C ILE A 323 -15.81 -5.10 -20.60
N LYS A 324 -16.32 -6.32 -20.38
CA LYS A 324 -16.72 -7.24 -21.46
C LYS A 324 -17.89 -6.70 -22.28
N LEU A 325 -18.79 -5.94 -21.66
CA LEU A 325 -19.90 -5.27 -22.33
C LEU A 325 -19.39 -4.07 -23.15
N VAL A 326 -18.55 -3.22 -22.56
CA VAL A 326 -18.07 -1.98 -23.20
C VAL A 326 -17.02 -2.24 -24.29
N LYS A 327 -16.19 -3.27 -24.12
CA LYS A 327 -15.07 -3.64 -25.02
C LYS A 327 -14.22 -2.43 -25.46
N PRO A 328 -13.68 -1.64 -24.52
CA PRO A 328 -12.95 -0.43 -24.89
C PRO A 328 -11.58 -0.78 -25.49
N LYS A 329 -11.08 0.06 -26.42
CA LYS A 329 -9.73 -0.09 -27.00
C LYS A 329 -8.63 0.11 -25.95
N SER A 330 -8.87 0.98 -24.96
CA SER A 330 -7.95 1.26 -23.87
C SER A 330 -8.71 1.67 -22.60
N MET A 331 -8.08 1.53 -21.44
CA MET A 331 -8.69 1.85 -20.14
C MET A 331 -7.72 2.63 -19.25
N LYS A 332 -8.27 3.45 -18.36
CA LYS A 332 -7.55 4.18 -17.32
C LYS A 332 -8.36 4.20 -16.03
N GLY A 333 -7.73 3.87 -14.91
CA GLY A 333 -8.35 4.05 -13.60
C GLY A 333 -8.57 5.53 -13.26
N ILE A 334 -9.73 5.87 -12.70
CA ILE A 334 -10.08 7.19 -12.18
C ILE A 334 -9.41 7.40 -10.81
N VAL A 335 -9.51 6.41 -9.93
CA VAL A 335 -8.96 6.42 -8.58
C VAL A 335 -7.46 6.17 -8.67
N VAL A 336 -6.65 7.12 -8.19
CA VAL A 336 -5.17 7.10 -8.30
C VAL A 336 -4.45 7.03 -6.95
N SER A 337 -5.18 6.94 -5.84
CA SER A 337 -4.63 6.98 -4.48
C SER A 337 -5.41 6.10 -3.48
N SER A 338 -5.71 4.86 -3.85
CA SER A 338 -6.25 3.86 -2.93
C SER A 338 -5.11 2.97 -2.39
N SER A 339 -5.25 2.46 -1.15
CA SER A 339 -4.39 1.41 -0.59
C SER A 339 -4.40 0.13 -1.42
N SER A 340 -5.40 -0.04 -2.27
CA SER A 340 -5.60 -1.16 -3.19
C SER A 340 -5.51 -0.75 -4.67
N TYR A 341 -4.88 0.39 -4.99
CA TYR A 341 -4.79 0.83 -6.38
C TYR A 341 -4.15 -0.25 -7.27
N VAL A 342 -4.92 -0.71 -8.23
CA VAL A 342 -4.45 -1.55 -9.34
C VAL A 342 -4.81 -0.83 -10.64
N ASP A 343 -3.85 -0.80 -11.57
CA ASP A 343 -4.11 -0.36 -12.93
C ASP A 343 -5.09 -1.36 -13.58
N PRO A 344 -6.28 -0.95 -14.06
CA PRO A 344 -7.24 -1.88 -14.66
C PRO A 344 -6.66 -2.72 -15.80
N LEU A 345 -5.63 -2.22 -16.50
CA LEU A 345 -4.94 -2.96 -17.55
C LEU A 345 -4.17 -4.19 -17.03
N TYR A 346 -3.81 -4.22 -15.74
CA TYR A 346 -3.13 -5.36 -15.12
C TYR A 346 -3.97 -6.63 -15.19
N TYR A 347 -5.24 -6.56 -14.79
CA TYR A 347 -6.15 -7.70 -14.80
C TYR A 347 -6.91 -7.84 -16.12
N PHE A 348 -7.35 -6.72 -16.70
CA PHE A 348 -8.29 -6.71 -17.82
C PHE A 348 -7.66 -6.34 -19.17
N GLY A 349 -6.34 -6.12 -19.25
CA GLY A 349 -5.66 -5.71 -20.49
C GLY A 349 -5.84 -6.70 -21.65
N ARG A 350 -6.00 -8.00 -21.36
CA ARG A 350 -6.29 -9.03 -22.37
C ARG A 350 -7.66 -8.86 -23.03
N ILE A 351 -8.64 -8.31 -22.30
CA ILE A 351 -10.00 -8.07 -22.81
C ILE A 351 -10.01 -6.90 -23.81
N CYS A 352 -9.08 -5.95 -23.68
CA CYS A 352 -8.91 -4.80 -24.57
C CYS A 352 -8.08 -5.09 -25.84
N GLY A 353 -7.77 -6.36 -26.15
CA GLY A 353 -7.02 -6.72 -27.36
C GLY A 353 -5.51 -6.42 -27.32
N ALA A 354 -4.90 -6.29 -26.14
CA ALA A 354 -3.47 -5.97 -25.96
C ALA A 354 -2.49 -7.13 -26.28
N ASN A 355 -2.64 -7.77 -27.45
CA ASN A 355 -1.69 -8.73 -28.03
C ASN A 355 -1.43 -8.41 -29.52
N GLN A 356 -1.11 -7.15 -29.82
CA GLN A 356 -0.34 -6.80 -31.01
C GLN A 356 0.81 -5.88 -30.61
N PRO A 357 2.08 -6.18 -30.96
CA PRO A 357 3.14 -5.20 -30.86
C PRO A 357 2.76 -3.99 -31.74
N PRO A 358 3.06 -2.75 -31.33
CA PRO A 358 2.75 -1.59 -32.15
C PRO A 358 3.49 -1.74 -33.49
N GLN A 359 2.74 -1.94 -34.58
CA GLN A 359 3.26 -1.70 -35.91
C GLN A 359 3.64 -0.22 -35.95
N VAL A 360 4.93 0.02 -36.08
CA VAL A 360 5.51 1.30 -36.48
C VAL A 360 4.77 1.74 -37.73
N LEU A 361 3.93 2.77 -37.60
CA LEU A 361 3.44 3.52 -38.75
C LEU A 361 4.67 4.10 -39.46
N LEU A 362 5.03 3.44 -40.56
CA LEU A 362 5.86 3.96 -41.65
C LEU A 362 5.25 5.28 -42.12
N MET A 363 5.68 6.39 -41.53
CA MET A 363 5.56 7.71 -42.14
C MET A 363 6.82 7.96 -42.96
N ARG A 364 6.59 8.33 -44.22
CA ARG A 364 7.57 8.50 -45.29
C ARG A 364 8.72 9.46 -44.92
N PRO A 365 9.92 9.25 -45.51
CA PRO A 365 11.15 9.96 -45.14
C PRO A 365 11.32 11.28 -45.91
N ASP A 366 10.48 12.29 -45.67
CA ASP A 366 10.66 13.61 -46.34
C ASP A 366 10.69 14.82 -45.38
N ILE A 367 10.81 14.63 -44.06
CA ILE A 367 10.94 15.75 -43.10
C ILE A 367 12.08 15.51 -42.08
N ALA A 368 13.12 14.78 -42.49
CA ALA A 368 14.28 14.49 -41.65
C ALA A 368 15.46 15.48 -41.80
N GLU A 369 15.36 16.48 -42.68
CA GLU A 369 16.47 17.40 -42.99
C GLU A 369 16.36 18.81 -42.36
N GLU A 370 15.24 19.19 -41.72
CA GLU A 370 15.10 20.55 -41.17
C GLU A 370 15.42 20.72 -39.67
N PHE A 371 15.72 19.64 -38.93
CA PHE A 371 15.98 19.72 -37.48
C PHE A 371 17.44 19.54 -37.05
N ARG A 372 18.41 19.74 -37.96
CA ARG A 372 19.85 19.65 -37.62
C ARG A 372 20.70 20.91 -37.82
N ALA A 373 20.11 22.06 -38.17
CA ALA A 373 20.84 23.31 -38.21
C ALA A 373 20.08 24.40 -37.44
N VAL A 374 20.48 24.66 -36.19
CA VAL A 374 20.87 25.99 -35.67
C VAL A 374 21.48 25.78 -34.29
N ARG A 375 22.82 25.72 -34.26
CA ARG A 375 23.65 26.00 -33.09
C ARG A 375 23.73 27.52 -32.94
N ILE A 376 23.57 28.00 -31.70
CA ILE A 376 24.22 29.19 -31.10
C ILE A 376 24.20 30.46 -31.98
N LYS A 377 23.32 31.42 -31.63
CA LYS A 377 23.60 32.85 -31.82
C LYS A 377 23.44 33.63 -30.52
N SER A 378 24.45 34.44 -30.28
CA SER A 378 24.65 35.41 -29.21
C SER A 378 23.53 36.47 -29.17
N TYR A 379 23.11 36.84 -27.97
CA TYR A 379 22.23 37.99 -27.75
C TYR A 379 23.06 39.28 -27.71
N SER A 380 22.73 40.24 -28.58
CA SER A 380 23.20 41.62 -28.52
C SER A 380 22.32 42.45 -27.58
N ALA A 381 22.92 43.49 -27.02
CA ALA A 381 22.34 44.36 -26.02
C ALA A 381 21.36 45.38 -26.63
N SER A 382 20.07 45.05 -26.70
CA SER A 382 19.01 46.06 -26.89
C SER A 382 17.60 45.56 -26.52
N ASP A 383 17.45 44.90 -25.36
CA ASP A 383 16.09 44.50 -24.90
C ASP A 383 15.92 44.52 -23.37
N LYS A 384 16.74 45.31 -22.67
CA LYS A 384 16.78 45.35 -21.19
C LYS A 384 15.57 46.01 -20.53
N THR A 385 14.69 46.70 -21.26
CA THR A 385 13.60 47.48 -20.64
C THR A 385 12.26 46.75 -20.60
N ARG A 386 12.10 45.61 -21.31
CA ARG A 386 10.85 44.84 -21.36
C ARG A 386 10.84 43.57 -20.49
N MET A 387 11.97 43.25 -19.86
CA MET A 387 12.18 42.04 -19.04
C MET A 387 11.81 42.21 -17.54
N LEU A 388 11.83 43.42 -16.99
CA LEU A 388 11.63 43.63 -15.55
C LEU A 388 10.16 43.50 -15.08
N ALA A 389 9.18 43.58 -16.01
CA ALA A 389 7.76 43.37 -15.69
C ALA A 389 7.28 41.91 -15.85
N LYS A 390 7.98 41.07 -16.64
CA LYS A 390 7.63 39.65 -16.86
C LYS A 390 8.23 38.69 -15.82
N GLU A 391 9.32 39.07 -15.15
CA GLU A 391 10.00 38.21 -14.17
C GLU A 391 9.24 37.98 -12.86
N LYS A 392 8.29 38.85 -12.49
CA LYS A 392 7.47 38.65 -11.28
C LYS A 392 6.25 37.72 -11.50
N ARG A 393 5.77 37.57 -12.74
CA ARG A 393 4.59 36.74 -13.07
C ARG A 393 4.95 35.29 -13.45
N TRP A 394 6.13 35.06 -14.03
CA TRP A 394 6.59 33.72 -14.45
C TRP A 394 7.13 32.82 -13.31
N LYS A 395 7.32 33.34 -12.09
CA LYS A 395 7.82 32.53 -10.97
C LYS A 395 6.75 31.68 -10.25
N ARG A 396 5.45 31.95 -10.46
CA ARG A 396 4.35 31.22 -9.78
C ARG A 396 3.79 30.03 -10.58
N ASP A 397 3.58 30.17 -11.89
CA ASP A 397 2.96 29.11 -12.73
C ASP A 397 3.96 28.04 -13.23
N SER A 398 5.23 28.41 -13.41
CA SER A 398 6.30 27.48 -13.79
C SER A 398 6.57 26.40 -12.74
N HIS A 399 6.28 26.67 -11.46
CA HIS A 399 6.50 25.73 -10.36
C HIS A 399 5.54 24.52 -10.37
N SER A 400 4.31 24.65 -10.89
CA SER A 400 3.32 23.56 -10.89
C SER A 400 3.54 22.57 -12.05
N SER A 401 3.85 23.09 -13.24
CA SER A 401 4.24 22.33 -14.43
C SER A 401 5.58 21.61 -14.24
N LEU A 402 6.60 22.30 -13.68
CA LEU A 402 7.86 21.63 -13.31
C LEU A 402 7.63 20.52 -12.29
N LYS A 403 6.75 20.71 -11.29
CA LYS A 403 6.42 19.67 -10.29
C LYS A 403 5.73 18.46 -10.92
N ARG A 404 4.85 18.65 -11.90
CA ARG A 404 4.12 17.57 -12.59
C ARG A 404 5.03 16.77 -13.54
N ASN A 405 5.90 17.45 -14.28
CA ASN A 405 6.93 16.81 -15.12
C ASN A 405 8.01 16.14 -14.27
N LYS A 406 8.37 16.73 -13.11
CA LYS A 406 9.27 16.11 -12.13
C LYS A 406 8.69 14.80 -11.59
N LYS A 407 7.39 14.74 -11.26
CA LYS A 407 6.74 13.49 -10.81
C LYS A 407 6.72 12.39 -11.88
N ARG A 408 6.41 12.72 -13.14
CA ARG A 408 6.45 11.73 -14.25
C ARG A 408 7.88 11.21 -14.50
N ALA A 409 8.86 12.11 -14.55
CA ALA A 409 10.26 11.71 -14.71
C ALA A 409 10.73 10.83 -13.53
N GLN A 410 10.33 11.15 -12.30
CA GLN A 410 10.63 10.35 -11.12
C GLN A 410 10.04 8.92 -11.20
N LEU A 411 8.82 8.78 -11.72
CA LEU A 411 8.15 7.49 -11.92
C LEU A 411 8.80 6.67 -13.05
N CYS A 412 9.28 7.32 -14.12
CA CYS A 412 10.03 6.62 -15.17
C CYS A 412 11.38 6.13 -14.65
N VAL A 413 12.10 6.99 -13.91
CA VAL A 413 13.41 6.64 -13.32
C VAL A 413 13.26 5.54 -12.27
N SER A 414 12.14 5.44 -11.54
CA SER A 414 11.89 4.37 -10.55
C SER A 414 11.68 2.98 -11.17
N LYS A 415 11.37 2.90 -12.46
CA LYS A 415 11.24 1.64 -13.20
C LYS A 415 12.56 1.15 -13.82
N ILE A 416 13.61 1.97 -13.78
CA ILE A 416 14.91 1.58 -14.32
C ILE A 416 15.51 0.48 -13.42
N PRO A 417 16.01 -0.64 -13.98
CA PRO A 417 16.68 -1.67 -13.20
C PRO A 417 17.91 -1.12 -12.48
N ARG A 418 18.21 -1.61 -11.27
CA ARG A 418 19.35 -1.10 -10.50
C ARG A 418 20.69 -1.26 -11.23
N SER A 419 20.86 -2.31 -12.01
CA SER A 419 22.05 -2.54 -12.85
C SER A 419 22.36 -1.35 -13.78
N SER A 420 21.34 -0.56 -14.15
CA SER A 420 21.48 0.62 -15.00
C SER A 420 21.69 1.92 -14.22
N PHE A 421 21.73 1.89 -12.88
CA PHE A 421 21.84 3.10 -12.05
C PHE A 421 23.18 3.81 -12.21
N GLN A 422 24.27 3.08 -12.41
CA GLN A 422 25.58 3.70 -12.61
C GLN A 422 25.54 4.61 -13.84
N ILE A 423 25.00 4.12 -14.96
CA ILE A 423 24.79 4.88 -16.20
C ILE A 423 23.77 6.01 -15.97
N THR A 424 22.64 5.69 -15.36
CA THR A 424 21.54 6.64 -15.08
C THR A 424 21.98 7.80 -14.17
N SER A 425 22.89 7.55 -13.23
CA SER A 425 23.46 8.55 -12.32
C SER A 425 24.44 9.51 -13.00
N GLN A 426 24.90 9.18 -14.22
CA GLN A 426 25.77 10.05 -15.01
C GLN A 426 24.99 11.02 -15.90
N VAL A 427 23.70 10.76 -16.17
CA VAL A 427 22.82 11.59 -17.02
C VAL A 427 22.79 13.06 -16.56
N CYS A 428 22.47 13.31 -15.29
CA CYS A 428 22.56 14.66 -14.71
C CYS A 428 22.61 14.64 -13.17
N ARG A 429 23.05 15.75 -12.55
CA ARG A 429 23.11 15.92 -11.09
C ARG A 429 21.75 15.68 -10.40
N ARG A 430 20.63 16.06 -11.05
CA ARG A 430 19.28 15.85 -10.49
C ARG A 430 18.88 14.38 -10.46
N TRP A 431 19.22 13.60 -11.50
CA TRP A 431 18.94 12.16 -11.54
C TRP A 431 19.80 11.44 -10.49
N ARG A 432 21.09 11.77 -10.41
CA ARG A 432 21.98 11.27 -9.35
C ARG A 432 21.46 11.54 -7.94
N SER A 433 21.03 12.77 -7.67
CA SER A 433 20.46 13.16 -6.38
C SER A 433 19.12 12.46 -6.10
N PHE A 434 18.28 12.27 -7.12
CA PHE A 434 17.01 11.57 -6.97
C PHE A 434 17.20 10.09 -6.69
N LEU A 435 18.05 9.38 -7.45
CA LEU A 435 18.39 7.96 -7.22
C LEU A 435 18.92 7.70 -5.81
N ARG A 436 19.52 8.70 -5.16
CA ARG A 436 20.05 8.66 -3.78
C ARG A 436 19.06 9.09 -2.71
N SER A 437 17.84 9.47 -3.08
CA SER A 437 16.87 10.06 -2.15
C SER A 437 15.95 9.02 -1.52
N GLN A 438 15.55 9.23 -0.26
CA GLN A 438 14.48 8.44 0.38
C GLN A 438 13.16 8.49 -0.42
N HIS A 439 12.91 9.60 -1.12
CA HIS A 439 11.76 9.75 -2.02
C HIS A 439 11.80 8.73 -3.18
N PHE A 440 12.97 8.40 -3.73
CA PHE A 440 13.08 7.39 -4.78
C PHE A 440 12.81 5.98 -4.27
N ALA A 441 13.36 5.63 -3.10
CA ALA A 441 13.08 4.35 -2.44
C ALA A 441 11.57 4.21 -2.14
N ALA A 442 10.93 5.27 -1.63
CA ALA A 442 9.49 5.31 -1.42
C ALA A 442 8.70 5.14 -2.73
N VAL A 443 9.11 5.79 -3.81
CA VAL A 443 8.46 5.64 -5.13
C VAL A 443 8.61 4.22 -5.66
N ARG A 444 9.79 3.59 -5.59
CA ARG A 444 9.98 2.17 -5.99
C ARG A 444 9.10 1.22 -5.18
N LYS A 445 9.01 1.42 -3.86
CA LYS A 445 8.14 0.66 -2.96
C LYS A 445 6.67 0.78 -3.33
N LEU A 446 6.23 1.99 -3.64
CA LEU A 446 4.86 2.26 -4.08
C LEU A 446 4.56 1.72 -5.48
N THR A 447 5.57 1.63 -6.37
CA THR A 447 5.39 1.09 -7.73
C THR A 447 5.64 -0.40 -7.85
N GLY A 448 5.95 -1.10 -6.75
CA GLY A 448 6.29 -2.53 -6.77
C GLY A 448 7.53 -2.84 -7.62
N THR A 449 8.41 -1.86 -7.84
CA THR A 449 9.66 -2.04 -8.60
C THR A 449 10.86 -2.20 -7.70
N VAL A 450 10.63 -2.51 -6.43
CA VAL A 450 11.70 -2.79 -5.48
C VAL A 450 12.38 -4.09 -5.89
N GLU A 451 13.70 -4.03 -6.03
CA GLU A 451 14.50 -5.21 -6.33
C GLU A 451 15.03 -5.77 -5.01
N GLU A 452 14.74 -7.04 -4.72
CA GLU A 452 15.30 -7.74 -3.56
C GLU A 452 16.69 -8.28 -3.92
N PHE A 453 17.68 -8.00 -3.07
CA PHE A 453 19.02 -8.54 -3.21
C PHE A 453 19.43 -9.25 -1.94
N LEU A 454 20.00 -10.43 -2.13
CA LEU A 454 20.61 -11.19 -1.06
C LEU A 454 22.09 -10.81 -0.99
N CYS A 455 22.50 -10.18 0.11
CA CYS A 455 23.89 -9.91 0.40
C CYS A 455 24.40 -10.91 1.42
N VAL A 456 25.41 -11.68 1.04
CA VAL A 456 25.99 -12.73 1.87
C VAL A 456 27.41 -12.33 2.22
N LEU A 457 27.70 -12.27 3.53
CA LEU A 457 29.02 -12.01 4.05
C LEU A 457 29.76 -13.33 4.20
N MET A 458 30.92 -13.43 3.54
CA MET A 458 31.70 -14.64 3.37
C MET A 458 33.01 -14.53 4.13
N GLU A 459 33.47 -15.65 4.70
CA GLU A 459 34.83 -15.83 5.24
C GLU A 459 35.58 -16.78 4.31
N SER A 460 36.80 -16.39 3.91
CA SER A 460 37.68 -17.23 3.10
C SER A 460 38.10 -18.50 3.85
N GLU A 461 38.47 -19.56 3.13
CA GLU A 461 38.81 -20.88 3.72
C GLU A 461 39.91 -20.84 4.78
N CYS A 462 40.78 -19.82 4.75
CA CYS A 462 41.85 -19.63 5.71
C CYS A 462 41.50 -18.66 6.85
N GLY A 463 40.28 -18.13 6.92
CA GLY A 463 39.81 -17.22 7.97
C GLY A 463 40.47 -15.83 7.94
N ARG A 464 41.22 -15.51 6.88
CA ARG A 464 42.04 -14.28 6.79
C ARG A 464 41.26 -13.10 6.21
N ASP A 465 40.32 -13.36 5.30
CA ASP A 465 39.60 -12.31 4.58
C ASP A 465 38.09 -12.51 4.65
N VAL A 466 37.38 -11.39 4.72
CA VAL A 466 35.93 -11.35 4.71
C VAL A 466 35.46 -10.44 3.57
N TYR A 467 34.56 -10.95 2.74
CA TYR A 467 34.04 -10.24 1.57
C TYR A 467 32.55 -10.50 1.40
N TRP A 468 31.88 -9.60 0.68
CA TRP A 468 30.45 -9.72 0.43
C TRP A 468 30.18 -10.24 -0.98
N GLU A 469 29.19 -11.10 -1.13
CA GLU A 469 28.61 -11.46 -2.42
C GLU A 469 27.17 -10.94 -2.50
N VAL A 470 26.77 -10.48 -3.69
CA VAL A 470 25.41 -9.96 -3.94
C VAL A 470 24.74 -10.80 -5.01
N PHE A 471 23.55 -11.30 -4.70
CA PHE A 471 22.69 -12.06 -5.59
C PHE A 471 21.38 -11.31 -5.85
N ASP A 472 20.88 -11.35 -7.09
CA ASP A 472 19.57 -10.81 -7.44
C ASP A 472 18.41 -11.78 -7.11
N ALA A 473 17.18 -11.37 -7.41
CA ALA A 473 15.97 -12.18 -7.18
C ALA A 473 15.92 -13.47 -8.03
N SER A 474 16.70 -13.55 -9.11
CA SER A 474 16.85 -14.73 -9.96
C SER A 474 18.02 -15.62 -9.52
N GLY A 475 18.84 -15.15 -8.58
CA GLY A 475 20.03 -15.80 -8.05
C GLY A 475 21.29 -15.54 -8.87
N ASN A 476 21.27 -14.60 -9.81
CA ASN A 476 22.49 -14.21 -10.50
C ASN A 476 23.41 -13.44 -9.56
N LYS A 477 24.68 -13.82 -9.51
CA LYS A 477 25.72 -13.07 -8.80
C LYS A 477 26.00 -11.77 -9.54
N LEU A 478 25.75 -10.65 -8.89
CA LEU A 478 25.92 -9.31 -9.47
C LEU A 478 27.29 -8.70 -9.18
N GLY A 479 27.98 -9.17 -8.14
CA GLY A 479 29.28 -8.66 -7.75
C GLY A 479 29.54 -8.74 -6.24
N GLN A 480 30.43 -7.88 -5.76
CA GLN A 480 30.86 -7.83 -4.36
C GLN A 480 30.70 -6.42 -3.77
N ILE A 481 30.35 -6.35 -2.49
CA ILE A 481 30.41 -5.10 -1.71
C ILE A 481 31.84 -4.98 -1.14
N PRO A 482 32.47 -3.80 -1.15
CA PRO A 482 33.79 -3.59 -0.56
C PRO A 482 33.85 -4.05 0.91
N PRO A 483 35.03 -4.42 1.42
CA PRO A 483 35.18 -4.76 2.83
C PRO A 483 34.82 -3.56 3.73
N VAL A 484 34.28 -3.86 4.91
CA VAL A 484 34.01 -2.84 5.92
C VAL A 484 35.34 -2.22 6.35
N PRO A 485 35.46 -0.88 6.45
CA PRO A 485 36.70 -0.24 6.86
C PRO A 485 37.13 -0.65 8.26
N GLY A 486 38.43 -0.92 8.42
CA GLY A 486 39.06 -1.26 9.69
C GLY A 486 39.40 -2.74 9.82
N PRO A 487 39.81 -3.18 11.03
CA PRO A 487 40.19 -4.56 11.28
C PRO A 487 38.99 -5.50 11.18
N LEU A 488 39.27 -6.77 10.88
CA LEU A 488 38.28 -7.83 10.90
C LEU A 488 37.72 -7.99 12.32
N LYS A 489 36.39 -7.86 12.44
CA LYS A 489 35.67 -8.02 13.71
C LYS A 489 34.90 -9.33 13.73
N ARG A 490 34.71 -9.90 14.91
CA ARG A 490 33.81 -11.03 15.17
C ARG A 490 32.70 -10.61 16.14
N GLY A 491 31.59 -11.35 16.19
CA GLY A 491 30.47 -11.03 17.09
C GLY A 491 29.81 -9.67 16.84
N PHE A 492 29.89 -9.17 15.60
CA PHE A 492 29.27 -7.92 15.15
C PHE A 492 27.78 -8.11 14.81
N GLY A 493 27.06 -6.99 14.68
CA GLY A 493 25.71 -6.93 14.14
C GLY A 493 25.69 -6.49 12.68
N VAL A 494 24.78 -7.05 11.90
CA VAL A 494 24.42 -6.57 10.56
C VAL A 494 22.91 -6.47 10.47
N ALA A 495 22.41 -5.28 10.15
CA ALA A 495 20.98 -5.02 10.01
C ALA A 495 20.68 -4.22 8.74
N VAL A 496 19.42 -4.21 8.34
CA VAL A 496 18.93 -3.37 7.26
C VAL A 496 18.07 -2.25 7.83
N LEU A 497 18.51 -1.00 7.68
CA LEU A 497 17.78 0.18 8.10
C LEU A 497 16.98 0.79 6.95
N ASP A 498 15.79 1.32 7.27
CA ASP A 498 14.86 1.97 6.32
C ASP A 498 14.56 1.10 5.07
N GLY A 499 14.66 -0.22 5.20
CA GLY A 499 14.39 -1.18 4.13
C GLY A 499 15.45 -1.30 3.03
N GLY A 500 16.53 -0.51 3.05
CA GLY A 500 17.48 -0.47 1.92
C GLY A 500 18.93 -0.11 2.26
N LYS A 501 19.33 -0.04 3.53
CA LYS A 501 20.71 0.30 3.91
C LYS A 501 21.31 -0.76 4.81
N ILE A 502 22.42 -1.34 4.40
CA ILE A 502 23.17 -2.27 5.26
C ILE A 502 23.91 -1.46 6.32
N VAL A 503 23.71 -1.82 7.58
CA VAL A 503 24.46 -1.26 8.71
C VAL A 503 25.26 -2.38 9.35
N PHE A 504 26.57 -2.17 9.47
CA PHE A 504 27.51 -3.03 10.17
C PHE A 504 27.93 -2.34 11.47
N PHE A 505 27.86 -3.01 12.61
CA PHE A 505 28.09 -2.35 13.89
C PHE A 505 28.61 -3.28 14.98
N GLY A 506 29.41 -2.70 15.88
CA GLY A 506 29.97 -3.41 17.03
C GLY A 506 30.92 -4.54 16.64
N GLY A 507 30.99 -5.54 17.52
CA GLY A 507 31.91 -6.67 17.39
C GLY A 507 33.20 -6.44 18.15
N TYR A 508 34.10 -7.43 18.11
CA TYR A 508 35.39 -7.38 18.80
C TYR A 508 36.54 -7.72 17.85
N THR A 509 37.71 -7.18 18.16
CA THR A 509 39.00 -7.58 17.59
C THR A 509 39.83 -8.28 18.66
N GLU A 510 40.66 -9.22 18.26
CA GLU A 510 41.64 -9.83 19.15
C GLU A 510 42.87 -8.91 19.22
N VAL A 511 43.37 -8.65 20.42
CA VAL A 511 44.57 -7.85 20.65
C VAL A 511 45.67 -8.78 21.14
N GLU A 512 46.82 -8.81 20.44
CA GLU A 512 47.99 -9.59 20.87
C GLU A 512 48.74 -8.89 22.01
N GLY A 513 48.86 -9.57 23.16
CA GLY A 513 49.74 -9.28 24.30
C GLY A 513 49.00 -8.85 25.58
N SER A 514 49.24 -9.38 26.79
CA SER A 514 50.32 -10.23 27.32
C SER A 514 49.81 -11.17 28.43
N GLY A 515 49.99 -12.48 28.28
CA GLY A 515 49.72 -13.48 29.31
C GLY A 515 49.31 -14.81 28.71
N ILE A 516 50.02 -15.88 29.10
CA ILE A 516 49.73 -17.26 28.69
C ILE A 516 48.27 -17.57 29.08
N ASN A 517 47.38 -17.68 28.10
CA ASN A 517 45.95 -18.03 28.19
C ASN A 517 44.91 -16.89 28.36
N SER A 518 45.19 -15.63 28.04
CA SER A 518 44.12 -14.61 27.92
C SER A 518 44.13 -13.93 26.55
N THR A 519 43.18 -14.28 25.68
CA THR A 519 42.86 -13.49 24.50
C THR A 519 42.10 -12.24 24.95
N THR A 520 42.81 -11.12 25.11
CA THR A 520 42.17 -9.82 25.34
C THR A 520 41.39 -9.41 24.09
N VAL A 521 40.07 -9.27 24.25
CA VAL A 521 39.17 -8.82 23.18
C VAL A 521 38.88 -7.34 23.32
N SER A 522 39.01 -6.58 22.25
CA SER A 522 38.63 -5.17 22.22
C SER A 522 37.26 -5.02 21.58
N ALA A 523 36.24 -4.71 22.38
CA ALA A 523 34.90 -4.42 21.86
C ALA A 523 34.90 -3.10 21.07
N SER A 524 34.10 -3.04 20.02
CA SER A 524 34.00 -1.87 19.15
C SER A 524 32.66 -1.17 19.33
N ALA A 525 32.69 0.16 19.30
CA ALA A 525 31.51 1.01 19.18
C ALA A 525 31.22 1.42 17.73
N ASP A 526 32.06 1.04 16.77
CA ASP A 526 31.95 1.55 15.41
C ASP A 526 30.66 1.10 14.74
N VAL A 527 30.12 2.00 13.92
CA VAL A 527 28.94 1.78 13.08
C VAL A 527 29.29 2.26 11.67
N TYR A 528 29.03 1.41 10.68
CA TYR A 528 29.24 1.70 9.27
C TYR A 528 27.95 1.45 8.50
N GLU A 529 27.61 2.37 7.60
CA GLU A 529 26.50 2.20 6.66
C GLU A 529 27.08 2.02 5.26
N PHE A 530 26.61 1.02 4.53
CA PHE A 530 26.92 0.86 3.12
C PHE A 530 26.05 1.81 2.30
N ASP A 531 26.68 2.70 1.54
CA ASP A 531 26.03 3.51 0.50
C ASP A 531 26.18 2.81 -0.85
N PRO A 532 25.11 2.16 -1.34
CA PRO A 532 25.18 1.42 -2.59
C PRO A 532 25.36 2.33 -3.82
N ALA A 533 24.97 3.61 -3.73
CA ALA A 533 25.04 4.53 -4.85
C ALA A 533 26.47 5.04 -5.10
N ASN A 534 27.36 4.87 -4.12
CA ASN A 534 28.79 5.14 -4.23
C ASN A 534 29.63 3.86 -4.15
N ASN A 535 28.99 2.70 -3.94
CA ASN A 535 29.64 1.43 -3.65
C ASN A 535 30.72 1.59 -2.57
N SER A 536 30.38 2.23 -1.45
CA SER A 536 31.33 2.53 -0.39
C SER A 536 30.68 2.53 0.99
N TRP A 537 31.49 2.30 2.01
CA TRP A 537 31.08 2.40 3.41
C TRP A 537 31.31 3.81 3.93
N ARG A 538 30.39 4.31 4.75
CA ARG A 538 30.54 5.53 5.53
C ARG A 538 30.46 5.24 7.01
N LYS A 539 31.31 5.89 7.81
CA LYS A 539 31.27 5.79 9.27
C LYS A 539 30.12 6.65 9.81
N LEU A 540 29.32 6.08 10.71
CA LEU A 540 28.23 6.75 11.43
C LEU A 540 28.65 7.05 12.87
N ALA A 541 27.74 7.66 13.64
CA ALA A 541 27.95 7.81 15.08
C ALA A 541 28.11 6.44 15.74
N GLY A 542 29.18 6.29 16.54
CA GLY A 542 29.43 5.08 17.31
C GLY A 542 28.41 4.91 18.44
N MET A 543 28.19 3.67 18.84
CA MET A 543 27.41 3.35 20.05
C MET A 543 28.03 4.04 21.27
N ASN A 544 27.22 4.36 22.29
CA ASN A 544 27.75 4.93 23.52
C ASN A 544 28.60 3.91 24.27
N ILE A 545 28.24 2.61 24.17
CA ILE A 545 28.94 1.51 24.84
C ILE A 545 29.44 0.50 23.78
N PRO A 546 30.77 0.32 23.63
CA PRO A 546 31.34 -0.71 22.79
C PRO A 546 30.86 -2.11 23.19
N ARG A 547 30.40 -2.91 22.23
CA ARG A 547 29.81 -4.23 22.52
C ARG A 547 30.03 -5.26 21.42
N TYR A 548 30.02 -6.54 21.81
CA TYR A 548 30.00 -7.70 20.90
C TYR A 548 29.04 -8.79 21.40
N ASN A 549 28.63 -9.72 20.51
CA ASN A 549 27.69 -10.81 20.79
C ASN A 549 26.37 -10.36 21.47
N PHE A 550 25.89 -9.19 21.09
CA PHE A 550 24.64 -8.58 21.54
C PHE A 550 23.46 -8.97 20.63
N ALA A 551 22.23 -8.81 21.11
CA ALA A 551 21.07 -8.89 20.23
C ALA A 551 20.72 -7.52 19.66
N PHE A 552 20.07 -7.51 18.51
CA PHE A 552 19.64 -6.29 17.85
C PHE A 552 18.45 -6.55 16.95
N ALA A 553 17.64 -5.51 16.70
CA ALA A 553 16.60 -5.53 15.69
C ALA A 553 16.25 -4.10 15.23
N GLU A 554 15.77 -3.98 14.00
CA GLU A 554 15.16 -2.75 13.50
C GLU A 554 13.66 -2.76 13.84
N VAL A 555 13.19 -1.72 14.53
CA VAL A 555 11.77 -1.56 14.87
C VAL A 555 11.33 -0.13 14.55
N ASN A 556 10.39 0.01 13.61
CA ASN A 556 9.81 1.29 13.17
C ASN A 556 10.84 2.36 12.72
N GLY A 557 11.89 1.93 12.01
CA GLY A 557 12.97 2.76 11.47
C GLY A 557 14.10 3.06 12.45
N LEU A 558 14.09 2.44 13.63
CA LEU A 558 15.12 2.63 14.67
C LEU A 558 15.85 1.30 14.92
N LEU A 559 17.16 1.35 15.10
CA LEU A 559 17.97 0.16 15.39
C LEU A 559 18.20 0.05 16.90
N TYR A 560 17.73 -1.04 17.49
CA TYR A 560 17.91 -1.34 18.91
C TYR A 560 19.05 -2.34 19.08
N VAL A 561 19.90 -2.12 20.08
CA VAL A 561 20.93 -3.06 20.53
C VAL A 561 20.75 -3.33 22.01
N ILE A 562 20.86 -4.60 22.39
CA ILE A 562 20.47 -5.09 23.71
C ILE A 562 21.61 -5.93 24.25
N ARG A 563 22.10 -5.58 25.44
CA ARG A 563 23.12 -6.33 26.20
C ARG A 563 24.36 -6.65 25.34
N GLY A 564 24.93 -7.83 25.50
CA GLY A 564 26.20 -8.27 24.90
C GLY A 564 27.34 -8.22 25.91
N TYR A 565 28.56 -8.10 25.40
CA TYR A 565 29.77 -8.04 26.21
C TYR A 565 30.59 -6.81 25.86
N SER A 566 31.20 -6.19 26.88
CA SER A 566 32.19 -5.13 26.75
C SER A 566 33.61 -5.69 26.64
N THR A 567 34.60 -4.81 26.39
CA THR A 567 36.04 -5.15 26.24
C THR A 567 36.62 -5.95 27.41
N ASP A 568 36.15 -5.68 28.62
CA ASP A 568 36.50 -6.36 29.87
C ASP A 568 35.75 -7.70 30.05
N THR A 569 35.03 -8.17 29.03
CA THR A 569 34.25 -9.41 28.98
C THR A 569 33.07 -9.47 29.95
N TYR A 570 32.73 -8.37 30.62
CA TYR A 570 31.54 -8.30 31.45
C TYR A 570 30.27 -8.29 30.60
N SER A 571 29.23 -8.96 31.10
CA SER A 571 27.92 -8.95 30.47
C SER A 571 27.24 -7.59 30.71
N LEU A 572 26.88 -6.94 29.61
CA LEU A 572 26.17 -5.67 29.63
C LEU A 572 24.70 -5.90 29.96
N SER A 573 24.15 -5.11 30.88
CA SER A 573 22.73 -5.10 31.25
C SER A 573 21.96 -3.91 30.68
N ASN A 574 22.55 -3.17 29.73
CA ASN A 574 21.97 -1.99 29.11
C ASN A 574 21.48 -2.24 27.67
N ALA A 575 20.61 -1.35 27.19
CA ALA A 575 20.20 -1.29 25.79
C ALA A 575 20.45 0.12 25.24
N GLU A 576 20.59 0.22 23.92
CA GLU A 576 20.68 1.49 23.21
C GLU A 576 19.82 1.46 21.95
N VAL A 577 19.33 2.64 21.54
CA VAL A 577 18.62 2.82 20.28
C VAL A 577 19.33 3.86 19.42
N TYR A 578 19.52 3.53 18.16
CA TYR A 578 20.04 4.42 17.14
C TYR A 578 18.92 5.04 16.34
N ASN A 579 18.96 6.37 16.23
CA ASN A 579 18.07 7.11 15.35
C ASN A 579 18.83 7.57 14.09
N PRO A 580 18.54 6.98 12.91
CA PRO A 580 19.24 7.33 11.68
C PRO A 580 18.95 8.76 11.19
N LYS A 581 17.88 9.41 11.65
CA LYS A 581 17.55 10.80 11.29
C LYS A 581 18.44 11.81 12.00
N THR A 582 18.78 11.54 13.26
CA THR A 582 19.66 12.41 14.06
C THR A 582 21.10 11.94 14.05
N ASN A 583 21.37 10.72 13.58
CA ASN A 583 22.67 10.05 13.67
C ASN A 583 23.18 10.02 15.12
N GLN A 584 22.32 9.63 16.06
CA GLN A 584 22.65 9.59 17.48
C GLN A 584 22.13 8.30 18.12
N TRP A 585 22.88 7.82 19.11
CA TRP A 585 22.50 6.73 20.00
C TRP A 585 21.96 7.28 21.31
N SER A 586 20.88 6.68 21.81
CA SER A 586 20.31 7.01 23.11
C SER A 586 20.29 5.76 23.99
N LEU A 587 20.71 5.92 25.25
CA LEU A 587 20.61 4.86 26.25
C LEU A 587 19.14 4.55 26.53
N MET A 588 18.86 3.27 26.75
CA MET A 588 17.56 2.76 27.13
C MET A 588 17.66 1.93 28.40
N HIS A 589 16.64 2.02 29.23
CA HIS A 589 16.44 1.08 30.31
C HIS A 589 16.28 -0.34 29.73
N CYS A 590 16.90 -1.32 30.35
CA CYS A 590 16.77 -2.74 30.01
C CYS A 590 16.63 -3.54 31.31
N PRO A 591 15.68 -4.49 31.42
CA PRO A 591 15.54 -5.33 32.59
C PRO A 591 16.84 -6.09 32.87
N ASN A 592 17.27 -6.15 34.13
CA ASN A 592 18.46 -6.87 34.52
C ASN A 592 18.19 -8.38 34.54
N ARG A 593 18.89 -9.17 33.72
CA ARG A 593 18.74 -10.63 33.65
C ARG A 593 20.13 -11.32 33.64
N PRO A 594 20.30 -12.48 34.27
CA PRO A 594 21.61 -13.05 34.60
C PRO A 594 22.38 -13.81 33.50
N VAL A 595 22.04 -13.68 32.22
CA VAL A 595 22.79 -14.31 31.10
C VAL A 595 22.66 -13.37 29.92
N TRP A 596 23.62 -13.28 28.97
CA TRP A 596 23.23 -13.00 27.58
C TRP A 596 24.32 -13.24 26.51
N ARG A 597 24.10 -14.31 25.74
CA ARG A 597 24.10 -14.24 24.28
C ARG A 597 22.65 -14.43 23.86
N GLY A 598 22.16 -13.71 22.87
CA GLY A 598 20.75 -13.78 22.50
C GLY A 598 20.51 -13.29 21.09
N PHE A 599 19.25 -13.29 20.69
CA PHE A 599 18.81 -12.68 19.45
C PHE A 599 17.58 -11.80 19.71
N ALA A 600 17.31 -10.89 18.78
CA ALA A 600 16.15 -10.04 18.87
C ALA A 600 15.50 -9.92 17.50
N PHE A 601 14.21 -9.64 17.52
CA PHE A 601 13.44 -9.45 16.30
C PHE A 601 12.29 -8.47 16.53
N ALA A 602 11.77 -7.93 15.43
CA ALA A 602 10.61 -7.07 15.45
C ALA A 602 9.36 -7.91 15.19
N PHE A 603 8.32 -7.71 16.00
CA PHE A 603 6.99 -8.26 15.76
C PHE A 603 5.94 -7.29 16.30
N SER A 604 4.86 -7.06 15.55
CA SER A 604 3.78 -6.11 15.89
C SER A 604 4.28 -4.74 16.40
N SER A 605 5.29 -4.17 15.73
CA SER A 605 5.93 -2.89 16.10
C SER A 605 6.59 -2.85 17.49
N LYS A 606 6.80 -4.01 18.12
CA LYS A 606 7.53 -4.20 19.38
C LYS A 606 8.85 -4.94 19.14
N LEU A 607 9.77 -4.81 20.09
CA LEU A 607 11.07 -5.47 20.10
C LEU A 607 11.01 -6.70 21.01
N TYR A 608 11.31 -7.87 20.45
CA TYR A 608 11.37 -9.13 21.21
C TYR A 608 12.84 -9.51 21.39
N ALA A 609 13.26 -9.73 22.63
CA ALA A 609 14.64 -10.01 23.00
C ALA A 609 14.71 -11.39 23.69
N VAL A 610 15.31 -12.36 23.01
CA VAL A 610 15.38 -13.76 23.47
C VAL A 610 16.80 -14.07 23.91
N GLY A 611 16.97 -14.43 25.18
CA GLY A 611 18.26 -14.86 25.71
C GLY A 611 18.50 -16.35 25.51
N ASN A 612 19.71 -16.73 25.08
CA ASN A 612 20.11 -18.14 25.07
C ASN A 612 20.16 -18.67 26.51
N GLY A 613 19.59 -19.85 26.73
CA GLY A 613 19.44 -20.45 28.05
C GLY A 613 18.29 -19.85 28.87
N SER A 614 17.64 -18.80 28.40
CA SER A 614 16.47 -18.18 29.06
C SER A 614 15.18 -18.85 28.60
N ARG A 615 14.24 -19.02 29.54
CA ARG A 615 12.83 -19.36 29.27
C ARG A 615 11.93 -18.12 29.15
N PHE A 616 12.54 -16.94 29.18
CA PHE A 616 11.85 -15.66 29.18
C PHE A 616 12.29 -14.83 27.98
N ILE A 617 11.31 -14.20 27.34
CA ILE A 617 11.46 -13.25 26.26
C ILE A 617 11.11 -11.87 26.81
N ASP A 618 12.07 -10.95 26.77
CA ASP A 618 11.83 -9.55 27.16
C ASP A 618 11.24 -8.81 25.93
N ILE A 619 10.05 -8.23 26.08
CA ILE A 619 9.31 -7.52 25.03
C ILE A 619 9.31 -6.04 25.36
N TYR A 620 9.88 -5.20 24.49
CA TYR A 620 9.84 -3.76 24.63
C TYR A 620 8.83 -3.14 23.66
N ASP A 621 7.94 -2.32 24.18
CA ASP A 621 7.01 -1.51 23.38
C ASP A 621 7.56 -0.08 23.23
N PRO A 622 8.02 0.32 22.02
CA PRO A 622 8.52 1.67 21.78
C PRO A 622 7.49 2.79 21.99
N LYS A 623 6.18 2.49 21.91
CA LYS A 623 5.11 3.48 22.08
C LYS A 623 4.92 3.87 23.55
N THR A 624 5.06 2.91 24.45
CA THR A 624 4.92 3.11 25.89
C THR A 624 6.24 3.28 26.60
N GLN A 625 7.33 2.87 25.96
CA GLN A 625 8.66 2.78 26.54
C GLN A 625 8.72 1.83 27.75
N THR A 626 7.94 0.75 27.72
CA THR A 626 7.86 -0.25 28.79
C THR A 626 8.35 -1.62 28.34
N TRP A 627 8.85 -2.40 29.30
CA TRP A 627 9.22 -3.79 29.11
C TRP A 627 8.16 -4.71 29.71
N GLU A 628 7.82 -5.76 28.98
CA GLU A 628 6.94 -6.86 29.38
C GLU A 628 7.76 -8.16 29.30
N GLU A 629 7.45 -9.15 30.13
CA GLU A 629 8.09 -10.47 30.10
C GLU A 629 7.10 -11.52 29.62
N LEU A 630 7.52 -12.31 28.64
CA LEU A 630 6.78 -13.47 28.16
C LEU A 630 7.54 -14.75 28.53
N ASN A 631 6.87 -15.67 29.22
CA ASN A 631 7.42 -17.01 29.48
C ASN A 631 7.24 -17.86 28.22
N SER A 632 8.35 -18.28 27.61
CA SER A 632 8.36 -19.14 26.43
C SER A 632 8.21 -20.62 26.76
N GLU A 633 8.24 -20.99 28.05
CA GLU A 633 8.26 -22.37 28.60
C GLU A 633 9.48 -23.21 28.18
N GLN A 634 10.03 -22.95 27.00
CA GLN A 634 11.19 -23.60 26.43
C GLN A 634 12.42 -22.69 26.54
N SER A 635 13.55 -23.29 26.92
CA SER A 635 14.87 -22.64 26.91
C SER A 635 15.60 -23.01 25.62
N VAL A 636 16.00 -21.99 24.86
CA VAL A 636 16.65 -22.16 23.56
C VAL A 636 18.13 -21.79 23.62
N SER A 637 18.96 -22.45 22.83
CA SER A 637 20.38 -22.10 22.66
C SER A 637 20.67 -21.81 21.18
N VAL A 638 20.07 -20.72 20.68
CA VAL A 638 20.11 -20.34 19.28
C VAL A 638 21.49 -19.86 18.86
N TYR A 639 21.99 -20.41 17.76
CA TYR A 639 23.25 -19.96 17.14
C TYR A 639 23.05 -19.29 15.77
N SER A 640 21.90 -19.49 15.14
CA SER A 640 21.50 -18.80 13.91
C SER A 640 19.99 -18.66 13.87
N TYR A 641 19.48 -17.54 13.39
CA TYR A 641 18.05 -17.30 13.23
C TYR A 641 17.78 -16.42 12.02
N THR A 642 16.53 -16.42 11.58
CA THR A 642 16.01 -15.50 10.58
C THR A 642 14.51 -15.31 10.78
N VAL A 643 13.95 -14.22 10.24
CA VAL A 643 12.53 -13.89 10.39
C VAL A 643 11.89 -13.90 9.00
N VAL A 644 10.86 -14.72 8.83
CA VAL A 644 10.11 -14.83 7.56
C VAL A 644 8.62 -14.94 7.87
N ARG A 645 7.78 -14.15 7.19
CA ARG A 645 6.32 -14.11 7.41
C ARG A 645 5.93 -13.98 8.88
N ASN A 646 6.58 -13.06 9.59
CA ASN A 646 6.40 -12.79 11.02
C ASN A 646 6.71 -13.96 11.98
N LYS A 647 7.31 -15.06 11.49
CA LYS A 647 7.77 -16.16 12.32
C LYS A 647 9.29 -16.19 12.39
N VAL A 648 9.82 -16.65 13.52
CA VAL A 648 11.26 -16.82 13.71
C VAL A 648 11.64 -18.25 13.39
N TYR A 649 12.52 -18.42 12.41
CA TYR A 649 13.14 -19.69 12.10
C TYR A 649 14.54 -19.70 12.69
N PHE A 650 14.91 -20.75 13.41
CA PHE A 650 16.18 -20.78 14.13
C PHE A 650 16.80 -22.17 14.20
N MET A 651 18.12 -22.18 14.35
CA MET A 651 18.90 -23.36 14.63
C MET A 651 19.37 -23.32 16.08
N ASP A 652 19.07 -24.40 16.80
CA ASP A 652 19.34 -24.54 18.23
C ASP A 652 20.38 -25.63 18.48
N ARG A 653 21.32 -25.39 19.40
CA ARG A 653 22.29 -26.41 19.85
C ARG A 653 21.60 -27.57 20.57
N ASN A 654 20.46 -27.31 21.19
CA ASN A 654 19.69 -28.31 21.94
C ASN A 654 18.79 -29.16 21.04
N MET A 655 18.61 -28.78 19.76
CA MET A 655 17.77 -29.50 18.79
C MET A 655 18.53 -29.78 17.49
N PRO A 656 19.57 -30.63 17.52
CA PRO A 656 20.36 -30.93 16.33
C PRO A 656 19.50 -31.56 15.22
N GLY A 657 19.76 -31.18 13.96
CA GLY A 657 19.06 -31.72 12.79
C GLY A 657 17.62 -31.22 12.60
N ARG A 658 17.19 -30.23 13.39
CA ARG A 658 15.85 -29.62 13.27
C ARG A 658 15.94 -28.12 13.06
N LEU A 659 15.03 -27.60 12.25
CA LEU A 659 14.75 -26.19 12.11
C LEU A 659 13.64 -25.83 13.10
N GLY A 660 13.97 -25.06 14.13
CA GLY A 660 12.99 -24.54 15.07
C GLY A 660 12.18 -23.41 14.44
N VAL A 661 10.91 -23.32 14.82
CA VAL A 661 9.97 -22.28 14.41
C VAL A 661 9.28 -21.74 15.65
N PHE A 662 9.44 -20.45 15.90
CA PHE A 662 8.68 -19.73 16.91
C PHE A 662 7.66 -18.82 16.23
N ASP A 663 6.41 -19.00 16.60
CA ASP A 663 5.30 -18.15 16.22
C ASP A 663 4.98 -17.19 17.37
N PRO A 664 5.37 -15.91 17.27
CA PRO A 664 5.13 -14.93 18.33
C PRO A 664 3.65 -14.54 18.48
N GLU A 665 2.81 -14.78 17.46
CA GLU A 665 1.36 -14.48 17.51
C GLU A 665 0.64 -15.48 18.41
N GLU A 666 0.95 -16.77 18.22
CA GLU A 666 0.35 -17.87 18.99
C GLU A 666 1.19 -18.29 20.21
N ASN A 667 2.32 -17.63 20.46
CA ASN A 667 3.35 -18.04 21.44
C ASN A 667 3.67 -19.55 21.35
N SER A 668 3.81 -20.07 20.14
CA SER A 668 3.94 -21.51 19.90
C SER A 668 5.29 -21.88 19.30
N TRP A 669 5.81 -23.03 19.74
CA TRP A 669 7.08 -23.58 19.28
C TRP A 669 6.82 -24.85 18.49
N SER A 670 7.42 -24.94 17.31
CA SER A 670 7.41 -26.15 16.50
C SER A 670 8.78 -26.40 15.89
N SER A 671 8.97 -27.59 15.33
CA SER A 671 10.21 -27.92 14.64
C SER A 671 9.96 -28.79 13.43
N VAL A 672 10.82 -28.65 12.42
CA VAL A 672 10.78 -29.45 11.20
C VAL A 672 12.12 -30.13 11.03
N PHE A 673 12.11 -31.41 10.66
CA PHE A 673 13.34 -32.13 10.35
C PHE A 673 14.05 -31.49 9.16
N VAL A 674 15.36 -31.28 9.32
CA VAL A 674 16.24 -30.88 8.24
C VAL A 674 16.81 -32.15 7.61
N PRO A 675 16.82 -32.28 6.27
CA PRO A 675 17.45 -33.39 5.59
C PRO A 675 18.89 -33.62 6.08
N PRO A 676 19.23 -34.87 6.45
CA PRO A 676 20.58 -35.21 6.89
C PRO A 676 21.58 -35.02 5.76
N ARG A 677 22.84 -34.74 6.11
CA ARG A 677 23.91 -34.47 5.16
C ARG A 677 25.17 -35.24 5.53
N GLU A 678 25.86 -35.78 4.53
CA GLU A 678 27.20 -36.32 4.70
C GLU A 678 28.22 -35.19 4.95
N GLY A 679 28.96 -35.27 6.07
CA GLY A 679 30.13 -34.43 6.31
C GLY A 679 29.92 -33.09 7.04
N GLY A 680 28.76 -32.78 7.62
CA GLY A 680 28.70 -31.63 8.55
C GLY A 680 27.33 -31.07 8.96
N PHE A 681 27.38 -30.03 9.79
CA PHE A 681 26.23 -29.29 10.33
C PHE A 681 25.93 -28.04 9.50
N TRP A 682 24.64 -27.72 9.36
CA TRP A 682 24.17 -26.44 8.82
C TRP A 682 24.45 -25.30 9.79
N VAL A 683 24.90 -24.14 9.31
CA VAL A 683 25.50 -23.13 10.21
C VAL A 683 24.75 -21.82 10.22
N ARG A 684 24.27 -21.36 9.08
CA ARG A 684 23.63 -20.05 8.95
C ARG A 684 22.29 -20.14 8.23
N LEU A 685 21.36 -19.31 8.70
CA LEU A 685 20.06 -19.08 8.11
C LEU A 685 20.05 -17.74 7.35
N GLY A 686 19.28 -17.69 6.28
CA GLY A 686 18.98 -16.45 5.56
C GLY A 686 17.58 -16.49 4.95
N VAL A 687 17.24 -15.40 4.25
CA VAL A 687 15.95 -15.25 3.57
C VAL A 687 16.19 -14.92 2.12
N TRP A 688 15.43 -15.54 1.23
CA TRP A 688 15.39 -15.19 -0.18
C TRP A 688 14.04 -15.56 -0.79
N ASN A 689 13.39 -14.65 -1.52
CA ASN A 689 12.08 -14.88 -2.15
C ASN A 689 11.02 -15.43 -1.19
N ASN A 690 10.93 -14.86 0.02
CA ASN A 690 10.06 -15.30 1.12
C ASN A 690 10.24 -16.78 1.55
N LYS A 691 11.45 -17.33 1.36
CA LYS A 691 11.82 -18.69 1.76
C LYS A 691 13.01 -18.65 2.70
N VAL A 692 13.14 -19.69 3.51
CA VAL A 692 14.26 -19.84 4.44
C VAL A 692 15.40 -20.55 3.72
N LEU A 693 16.58 -19.94 3.71
CA LEU A 693 17.81 -20.52 3.20
C LEU A 693 18.65 -21.07 4.34
N LEU A 694 19.28 -22.21 4.09
CA LEU A 694 20.15 -22.90 5.03
C LEU A 694 21.50 -23.14 4.37
N PHE A 695 22.53 -22.50 4.93
CA PHE A 695 23.87 -22.45 4.34
C PHE A 695 24.84 -23.40 5.03
N SER A 696 25.68 -23.99 4.19
CA SER A 696 26.75 -24.91 4.57
C SER A 696 27.94 -24.18 5.21
N ARG A 697 28.60 -24.82 6.17
CA ARG A 697 29.95 -24.40 6.62
C ARG A 697 31.04 -24.75 5.62
N VAL A 698 30.86 -25.84 4.89
CA VAL A 698 31.87 -26.34 3.96
C VAL A 698 31.66 -25.64 2.62
N CYS A 699 32.72 -24.99 2.12
CA CYS A 699 32.75 -24.27 0.85
C CYS A 699 32.38 -25.18 -0.34
N GLY A 700 31.72 -24.62 -1.36
CA GLY A 700 31.40 -25.35 -2.60
C GLY A 700 30.19 -26.30 -2.53
N HIS A 701 29.49 -26.38 -1.40
CA HIS A 701 28.32 -27.22 -1.23
C HIS A 701 26.99 -26.48 -1.38
N GLU A 702 25.95 -27.26 -1.68
CA GLU A 702 24.58 -26.82 -1.97
C GLU A 702 23.94 -26.02 -0.81
N THR A 703 23.26 -24.93 -1.19
CA THR A 703 22.35 -24.20 -0.29
C THR A 703 21.03 -24.95 -0.24
N LEU A 704 20.50 -25.22 0.95
CA LEU A 704 19.19 -25.84 1.09
C LEU A 704 18.13 -24.75 1.29
N MET A 705 16.96 -24.94 0.68
CA MET A 705 15.85 -23.99 0.74
C MET A 705 14.60 -24.67 1.27
N TYR A 706 13.94 -24.03 2.24
CA TYR A 706 12.65 -24.45 2.78
C TYR A 706 11.53 -23.60 2.16
N ASP A 707 10.67 -24.25 1.37
CA ASP A 707 9.56 -23.61 0.68
C ASP A 707 8.32 -23.53 1.59
N LEU A 708 7.93 -22.31 1.94
CA LEU A 708 6.79 -22.04 2.81
C LEU A 708 5.45 -22.23 2.11
N ASP A 709 5.40 -22.13 0.78
CA ASP A 709 4.16 -22.19 -0.02
C ASP A 709 3.78 -23.61 -0.44
N LYS A 710 4.66 -24.59 -0.21
CA LYS A 710 4.44 -25.96 -0.65
C LYS A 710 3.61 -26.73 0.37
N GLU A 711 2.37 -27.08 0.01
CA GLU A 711 1.46 -27.82 0.89
C GLU A 711 1.69 -29.34 0.91
N LYS A 712 2.12 -29.93 -0.22
CA LYS A 712 2.29 -31.39 -0.38
C LYS A 712 3.73 -31.78 -0.75
N GLY A 713 4.22 -32.88 -0.17
CA GLY A 713 5.58 -33.40 -0.38
C GLY A 713 6.66 -32.69 0.46
N SER A 714 7.93 -33.04 0.26
CA SER A 714 9.03 -32.38 0.99
C SER A 714 9.08 -30.89 0.66
N LYS A 715 8.99 -30.05 1.70
CA LYS A 715 9.18 -28.59 1.62
C LYS A 715 10.65 -28.20 1.37
N TRP A 716 11.57 -29.13 1.56
CA TRP A 716 12.99 -28.93 1.31
C TRP A 716 13.34 -29.16 -0.15
N ARG A 717 14.19 -28.28 -0.69
CA ARG A 717 14.80 -28.44 -2.00
C ARG A 717 16.22 -27.88 -1.99
N VAL A 718 17.09 -28.45 -2.82
CA VAL A 718 18.39 -27.87 -3.14
C VAL A 718 18.16 -26.57 -3.92
N CYS A 719 18.88 -25.52 -3.54
CA CYS A 719 18.89 -24.24 -4.23
C CYS A 719 20.09 -24.16 -5.15
N ASP A 720 19.87 -24.40 -6.44
CA ASP A 720 20.91 -24.29 -7.46
C ASP A 720 21.27 -22.85 -7.81
N GLN A 721 20.39 -21.91 -7.49
CA GLN A 721 20.54 -20.51 -7.87
C GLN A 721 21.49 -19.75 -6.95
N ILE A 722 21.47 -20.05 -5.64
CA ILE A 722 22.32 -19.39 -4.65
C ILE A 722 23.45 -20.33 -4.28
N LYS A 723 24.62 -20.11 -4.87
CA LYS A 723 25.85 -20.88 -4.62
C LYS A 723 26.94 -19.94 -4.08
N PRO A 724 27.00 -19.72 -2.74
CA PRO A 724 28.04 -18.90 -2.14
C PRO A 724 29.42 -19.54 -2.35
N SER A 725 30.43 -18.71 -2.61
CA SER A 725 31.77 -19.22 -2.94
C SER A 725 32.59 -19.72 -1.74
N ALA A 726 32.15 -19.47 -0.51
CA ALA A 726 32.89 -19.81 0.71
C ALA A 726 31.98 -20.03 1.93
N SER A 727 32.53 -19.96 3.15
CA SER A 727 31.77 -20.06 4.40
C SER A 727 31.00 -18.79 4.71
N GLN A 728 29.71 -18.89 5.05
CA GLN A 728 28.91 -17.71 5.38
C GLN A 728 29.06 -17.29 6.86
N LEU A 729 29.30 -16.00 7.08
CA LEU A 729 29.27 -15.35 8.39
C LEU A 729 27.91 -14.74 8.72
N ALA A 730 27.30 -14.05 7.76
CA ALA A 730 26.01 -13.38 7.89
C ALA A 730 25.32 -13.28 6.52
N SER A 731 24.00 -13.13 6.50
CA SER A 731 23.27 -12.74 5.30
C SER A 731 22.23 -11.70 5.64
N VAL A 732 22.05 -10.73 4.76
CA VAL A 732 20.98 -9.74 4.84
C VAL A 732 20.23 -9.66 3.52
N LEU A 733 18.92 -9.51 3.59
CA LEU A 733 18.06 -9.23 2.45
C LEU A 733 17.82 -7.72 2.40
N ILE A 734 18.19 -7.09 1.29
CA ILE A 734 17.99 -5.65 1.08
C ILE A 734 17.01 -5.42 -0.04
N ASN A 735 16.09 -4.48 0.18
CA ASN A 735 15.02 -4.14 -0.73
C ASN A 735 15.31 -2.74 -1.30
N PHE A 736 15.68 -2.69 -2.58
CA PHE A 736 16.21 -1.49 -3.22
C PHE A 736 15.25 -0.74 -4.15
#